data_AF-A0A1V5NGY9-F1
#
_entry.id   AF-A0A1V5NGY9-F1
#
_cell.length_a   1.000
_cell.length_b   1.000
_cell.length_c   1.000
_cell.angle_alpha   90.00
_cell.angle_beta   90.00
_cell.angle_gamma   90.00
#
_symmetry.space_group_name_H-M   'P 1'
#
loop_
_entity.id
_entity.type
_entity.pdbx_description
1 polymer ?
#
loop_
_entity_poly.entity_id
_entity_poly.type
_entity_poly.pdbx_seq_one_letter_code
_entity_poly.pdbx_strand_id
1 'polypeptide(L)'
;MSMRTPFHFFVPTVIAIALGGAAWAADLQATITTTQGKTINVTAISPDGRIEYTPAGGKKTTIPFKDIKNIDWDKGTRIHTVTTNDGKTLRLERAWIFAGRGAYLEFTGTDKETGEDANGTITGSDIAGIEFAGAAPETVQTPATPVPAEPAAEPAAPVAPAAAAEPASQVPGANAGPSKRLSTNNIEYMKDAIAGFEKAFPGLVSEYDAAKAAGTLSADEKDPRTDEMELKEVLILQKAHKLFHEMVEYYAAALKDGWEVSDAELAPYTDKLVAILSQLGKIGYRSCFGPRDAACDNLENMDRAWLKAHKAMLLTTARGNAKAGQELMEEVDRTAAQIAKTFESAGQADHPALKRFQEDIARLKKACEAGFAAAGKAKDTVLAAWEALRTERERLQNTTYKIENGQMHPNTWSAFIEELEKFEKTESAVVKEKIEYLGKTCGADTDALESAMEKLLGKNPSGWDWSAEVKHFDKIFNTIPALRKDTAEAIAEQAKQNLGMMSAFDEAIRAQKFDELKSLVQLGLRYDPHNAALIDLTTKVDEAAAGDAAAIEKQIAERQWPGNHKDFAGPGTPEELTKAAIDYFNSTCKPTEKALAACIVEPDWYCFKRNIFGQPVQWALTFWVAVDVEGETTPDVVYAWSISFLTDENVGVAKAPPFKWAAFNFKQKMKRANVPGLK
;
A
#
# COMPACT_ATOMS: atom_id res chain seq x y z
N MET A 1 16.02 48.01 26.71
CA MET A 1 14.79 47.38 26.19
C MET A 1 15.20 46.44 25.07
N SER A 2 14.74 45.20 24.88
CA SER A 2 14.13 44.16 25.74
C SER A 2 14.16 42.84 24.94
N MET A 3 14.27 41.62 25.48
CA MET A 3 14.35 41.16 26.89
C MET A 3 15.15 39.83 26.96
N ARG A 4 15.03 39.07 28.05
CA ARG A 4 15.33 37.61 28.14
C ARG A 4 13.98 36.90 28.44
N THR A 5 13.64 35.66 28.10
CA THR A 5 14.28 34.32 28.11
C THR A 5 13.22 33.32 27.52
N PRO A 6 13.37 31.98 27.49
CA PRO A 6 14.48 31.07 27.13
C PRO A 6 14.16 30.21 25.87
N PHE A 7 15.15 29.45 25.37
CA PHE A 7 14.90 28.37 24.39
C PHE A 7 14.41 27.09 25.09
N HIS A 8 13.45 26.38 24.50
CA HIS A 8 13.14 24.99 24.81
C HIS A 8 13.37 24.11 23.58
N PHE A 9 14.24 23.11 23.72
CA PHE A 9 14.37 22.02 22.76
C PHE A 9 13.19 21.06 22.94
N PHE A 10 12.36 20.89 21.90
CA PHE A 10 11.42 19.78 21.84
C PHE A 10 12.13 18.55 21.27
N VAL A 11 12.29 17.52 22.10
CA VAL A 11 12.70 16.17 21.70
C VAL A 11 11.45 15.43 21.20
N PRO A 12 11.49 14.66 20.10
CA PRO A 12 10.34 13.89 19.64
C PRO A 12 9.96 12.83 20.68
N THR A 13 8.73 12.92 21.21
CA THR A 13 8.19 11.90 22.12
C THR A 13 7.83 10.65 21.34
N VAL A 14 8.71 9.64 21.40
CA VAL A 14 8.37 8.27 21.01
C VAL A 14 7.29 7.78 21.97
N ILE A 15 6.07 7.57 21.47
CA ILE A 15 5.04 6.84 22.21
C ILE A 15 5.44 5.36 22.18
N ALA A 16 6.29 4.97 23.11
CA ALA A 16 6.47 3.58 23.46
C ALA A 16 5.15 3.08 24.06
N ILE A 17 4.50 2.14 23.39
CA ILE A 17 3.43 1.36 24.02
C ILE A 17 4.10 0.56 25.13
N ALA A 18 3.97 1.07 26.35
CA ALA A 18 4.36 0.34 27.54
C ALA A 18 3.46 -0.89 27.63
N LEU A 19 4.00 -2.04 27.23
CA LEU A 19 3.46 -3.33 27.65
C LEU A 19 3.41 -3.30 29.17
N GLY A 20 2.20 -3.18 29.70
CA GLY A 20 1.95 -3.11 31.14
C GLY A 20 2.37 -4.43 31.77
N GLY A 21 3.61 -4.50 32.23
CA GLY A 21 4.06 -5.51 33.17
C GLY A 21 3.29 -5.35 34.46
N ALA A 22 2.10 -5.95 34.53
CA ALA A 22 1.52 -6.31 35.79
C ALA A 22 2.57 -7.13 36.54
N ALA A 23 2.89 -6.74 37.77
CA ALA A 23 3.72 -7.56 38.64
C ALA A 23 2.93 -8.83 38.94
N TRP A 24 3.22 -9.91 38.22
CA TRP A 24 2.61 -11.21 38.43
C TRP A 24 2.92 -11.64 39.86
N ALA A 25 1.87 -11.80 40.67
CA ALA A 25 1.98 -12.43 41.97
C ALA A 25 2.44 -13.88 41.74
N ALA A 26 3.37 -14.36 42.57
CA ALA A 26 4.09 -15.62 42.39
C ALA A 26 3.21 -16.74 41.79
N ASP A 27 3.57 -17.16 40.57
CA ASP A 27 2.76 -18.09 39.79
C ASP A 27 2.57 -19.42 40.52
N LEU A 28 1.32 -19.88 40.63
CA LEU A 28 1.01 -21.14 41.28
C LEU A 28 1.43 -22.31 40.36
N GLN A 29 2.40 -23.09 40.82
CA GLN A 29 2.77 -24.36 40.19
C GLN A 29 1.81 -25.46 40.62
N ALA A 30 1.44 -26.35 39.70
CA ALA A 30 0.54 -27.46 39.97
C ALA A 30 0.76 -28.64 39.03
N THR A 31 0.25 -29.81 39.41
CA THR A 31 0.03 -30.92 38.49
C THR A 31 -1.46 -30.98 38.16
N ILE A 32 -1.83 -30.89 36.88
CA ILE A 32 -3.22 -31.05 36.43
C ILE A 32 -3.37 -32.44 35.81
N THR A 33 -4.33 -33.22 36.32
CA THR A 33 -4.78 -34.46 35.70
C THR A 33 -6.08 -34.20 34.96
N THR A 34 -6.16 -34.56 33.68
CA THR A 34 -7.35 -34.38 32.86
C THR A 34 -8.33 -35.55 32.99
N THR A 35 -9.59 -35.35 32.59
CA THR A 35 -10.62 -36.42 32.53
C THR A 35 -10.34 -37.52 31.50
N GLN A 36 -9.31 -37.33 30.67
CA GLN A 36 -8.77 -38.31 29.71
C GLN A 36 -7.54 -39.06 30.25
N GLY A 37 -7.07 -38.75 31.47
CA GLY A 37 -5.90 -39.37 32.11
C GLY A 37 -4.56 -38.66 31.85
N LYS A 38 -4.49 -37.79 30.83
CA LYS A 38 -3.31 -36.96 30.53
C LYS A 38 -2.92 -36.13 31.76
N THR A 39 -1.64 -36.10 32.11
CA THR A 39 -1.11 -35.34 33.26
C THR A 39 -0.17 -34.25 32.77
N ILE A 40 -0.37 -33.02 33.26
CA ILE A 40 0.37 -31.82 32.85
C ILE A 40 1.09 -31.24 34.06
N ASN A 41 2.40 -31.01 33.94
CA ASN A 41 3.20 -30.30 34.93
C ASN A 41 3.13 -28.80 34.62
N VAL A 42 2.39 -28.05 35.43
CA VAL A 42 2.10 -26.64 35.20
C VAL A 42 3.08 -25.76 35.95
N THR A 43 3.80 -24.92 35.21
CA THR A 43 4.81 -23.98 35.71
C THR A 43 4.22 -22.63 36.10
N ALA A 44 3.07 -22.25 35.53
CA ALA A 44 2.30 -21.08 35.95
C ALA A 44 0.79 -21.24 35.71
N ILE A 45 -0.01 -20.77 36.67
CA ILE A 45 -1.47 -20.69 36.65
C ILE A 45 -1.89 -19.27 37.07
N SER A 46 -2.93 -18.72 36.42
CA SER A 46 -3.51 -17.42 36.80
C SER A 46 -3.86 -17.35 38.31
N PRO A 47 -3.36 -16.35 39.04
CA PRO A 47 -3.47 -16.28 40.51
C PRO A 47 -4.90 -15.99 41.03
N ASP A 48 -5.86 -15.72 40.15
CA ASP A 48 -7.29 -15.50 40.46
C ASP A 48 -8.17 -16.75 40.25
N GLY A 49 -7.54 -17.91 40.04
CA GLY A 49 -8.18 -19.22 40.00
C GLY A 49 -8.91 -19.58 41.29
N ARG A 50 -10.07 -20.22 41.17
CA ARG A 50 -10.94 -20.59 42.30
C ARG A 50 -11.94 -21.69 41.94
N ILE A 51 -12.40 -22.42 42.96
CA ILE A 51 -13.56 -23.30 42.86
C ILE A 51 -14.78 -22.62 43.50
N GLU A 52 -15.91 -22.62 42.81
CA GLU A 52 -17.18 -22.04 43.28
C GLU A 52 -18.22 -23.15 43.42
N TYR A 53 -18.98 -23.14 44.52
CA TYR A 53 -20.03 -24.13 44.80
C TYR A 53 -21.21 -23.47 45.50
N THR A 54 -22.37 -24.12 45.50
CA THR A 54 -23.56 -23.64 46.23
C THR A 54 -24.06 -24.76 47.13
N PRO A 55 -23.93 -24.65 48.47
CA PRO A 55 -24.50 -25.61 49.41
C PRO A 55 -26.01 -25.74 49.23
N ALA A 56 -26.59 -26.90 49.57
CA ALA A 56 -28.04 -27.06 49.57
C ALA A 56 -28.72 -26.01 50.48
N GLY A 57 -29.57 -25.16 49.89
CA GLY A 57 -30.22 -24.03 50.59
C GLY A 57 -29.30 -22.84 50.93
N GLY A 58 -28.03 -22.86 50.50
CA GLY A 58 -27.04 -21.83 50.79
C GLY A 58 -26.89 -20.75 49.71
N LYS A 59 -26.04 -19.76 49.99
CA LYS A 59 -25.52 -18.83 48.99
C LYS A 59 -24.28 -19.43 48.31
N LYS A 60 -23.96 -18.93 47.12
CA LYS A 60 -22.74 -19.29 46.39
C LYS A 60 -21.48 -18.96 47.22
N THR A 61 -20.60 -19.94 47.37
CA THR A 61 -19.35 -19.88 48.14
C THR A 61 -18.17 -20.15 47.20
N THR A 62 -17.02 -19.56 47.52
CA THR A 62 -15.83 -19.56 46.68
C THR A 62 -14.60 -19.91 47.52
N ILE A 63 -13.71 -20.76 47.00
CA ILE A 63 -12.41 -21.08 47.59
C ILE A 63 -11.33 -20.78 46.52
N PRO A 64 -10.41 -19.84 46.74
CA PRO A 64 -9.38 -19.51 45.77
C PRO A 64 -8.24 -20.55 45.78
N PHE A 65 -7.59 -20.76 44.65
CA PHE A 65 -6.55 -21.79 44.47
C PHE A 65 -5.38 -21.67 45.46
N LYS A 66 -4.97 -20.45 45.81
CA LYS A 66 -3.92 -20.19 46.82
C LYS A 66 -4.20 -20.79 48.21
N ASP A 67 -5.46 -21.10 48.52
CA ASP A 67 -5.88 -21.68 49.81
C ASP A 67 -6.12 -23.20 49.69
N ILE A 68 -5.91 -23.78 48.50
CA ILE A 68 -6.16 -25.18 48.16
C ILE A 68 -4.84 -25.93 47.99
N LYS A 69 -4.77 -27.13 48.56
CA LYS A 69 -3.69 -28.10 48.36
C LYS A 69 -4.00 -29.03 47.19
N ASN A 70 -5.19 -29.62 47.18
CA ASN A 70 -5.64 -30.46 46.06
C ASN A 70 -7.14 -30.33 45.76
N ILE A 71 -7.49 -30.68 44.52
CA ILE A 71 -8.85 -30.88 44.02
C ILE A 71 -8.86 -32.22 43.30
N ASP A 72 -9.76 -33.13 43.70
CA ASP A 72 -10.00 -34.42 43.03
C ASP A 72 -11.46 -34.48 42.58
N TRP A 73 -11.73 -34.85 41.33
CA TRP A 73 -13.08 -34.98 40.78
C TRP A 73 -13.45 -36.44 40.54
N ASP A 74 -14.50 -36.90 41.23
CA ASP A 74 -15.08 -38.22 40.99
C ASP A 74 -16.09 -38.14 39.83
N LYS A 75 -15.71 -38.68 38.67
CA LYS A 75 -16.55 -38.77 37.47
C LYS A 75 -17.85 -39.56 37.68
N GLY A 76 -17.87 -40.52 38.60
CA GLY A 76 -19.03 -41.37 38.89
C GLY A 76 -20.08 -40.67 39.74
N THR A 77 -19.66 -39.90 40.75
CA THR A 77 -20.58 -39.15 41.63
C THR A 77 -20.75 -37.67 41.26
N ARG A 78 -19.88 -37.13 40.39
CA ARG A 78 -19.73 -35.70 40.04
C ARG A 78 -19.41 -34.79 41.23
N ILE A 79 -18.81 -35.35 42.29
CA ILE A 79 -18.41 -34.63 43.50
C ILE A 79 -16.93 -34.21 43.38
N HIS A 80 -16.64 -32.96 43.72
CA HIS A 80 -15.26 -32.49 43.90
C HIS A 80 -14.85 -32.67 45.37
N THR A 81 -13.70 -33.30 45.61
CA THR A 81 -13.07 -33.37 46.92
C THR A 81 -11.95 -32.34 46.94
N VAL A 82 -12.06 -31.33 47.80
CA VAL A 82 -11.09 -30.22 47.89
C VAL A 82 -10.41 -30.29 49.24
N THR A 83 -9.08 -30.45 49.27
CA THR A 83 -8.30 -30.30 50.50
C THR A 83 -7.65 -28.94 50.53
N THR A 84 -7.92 -28.14 51.55
CA THR A 84 -7.31 -26.81 51.76
C THR A 84 -5.92 -26.91 52.39
N ASN A 85 -5.13 -25.84 52.31
CA ASN A 85 -3.75 -25.80 52.83
C ASN A 85 -3.66 -25.97 54.35
N ASP A 86 -4.75 -25.77 55.10
CA ASP A 86 -4.86 -26.08 56.53
C ASP A 86 -5.27 -27.55 56.83
N GLY A 87 -5.35 -28.41 55.80
CA GLY A 87 -5.63 -29.83 55.92
C GLY A 87 -7.10 -30.21 56.03
N LYS A 88 -8.05 -29.27 55.88
CA LYS A 88 -9.48 -29.61 55.83
C LYS A 88 -9.87 -30.15 54.46
N THR A 89 -10.61 -31.26 54.43
CA THR A 89 -11.18 -31.82 53.20
C THR A 89 -12.68 -31.54 53.13
N LEU A 90 -13.13 -30.98 52.01
CA LEU A 90 -14.52 -30.65 51.71
C LEU A 90 -15.01 -31.47 50.51
N ARG A 91 -16.22 -32.03 50.61
CA ARG A 91 -16.91 -32.68 49.47
C ARG A 91 -17.94 -31.71 48.91
N LEU A 92 -17.74 -31.26 47.68
CA LEU A 92 -18.51 -30.21 47.04
C LEU A 92 -19.34 -30.79 45.87
N GLU A 93 -20.65 -30.83 46.08
CA GLU A 93 -21.62 -31.06 45.00
C GLU A 93 -21.83 -29.76 44.20
N ARG A 94 -22.07 -29.90 42.88
CA ARG A 94 -22.35 -28.77 41.97
C ARG A 94 -21.27 -27.68 41.98
N ALA A 95 -20.01 -28.07 42.19
CA ALA A 95 -18.87 -27.17 42.13
C ALA A 95 -18.35 -26.99 40.70
N TRP A 96 -17.80 -25.81 40.43
CA TRP A 96 -17.24 -25.41 39.14
C TRP A 96 -15.88 -24.75 39.36
N ILE A 97 -14.90 -25.11 38.53
CA ILE A 97 -13.54 -24.57 38.55
C ILE A 97 -13.48 -23.39 37.56
N PHE A 98 -12.96 -22.24 38.00
CA PHE A 98 -12.83 -21.01 37.22
C PHE A 98 -11.41 -20.45 37.30
N ALA A 99 -10.97 -19.76 36.25
CA ALA A 99 -9.84 -18.82 36.31
C ALA A 99 -10.30 -17.42 35.91
N GLY A 100 -10.03 -16.45 36.77
CA GLY A 100 -10.43 -15.06 36.59
C GLY A 100 -11.87 -14.84 36.18
N ARG A 101 -12.07 -14.11 35.07
CA ARG A 101 -13.42 -13.82 34.54
C ARG A 101 -13.94 -14.88 33.55
N GLY A 102 -13.17 -15.91 33.24
CA GLY A 102 -13.49 -16.92 32.23
C GLY A 102 -13.87 -18.30 32.80
N ALA A 103 -14.43 -19.15 31.95
CA ALA A 103 -14.69 -20.57 32.22
C ALA A 103 -13.49 -21.49 31.85
N TYR A 104 -12.38 -20.89 31.44
CA TYR A 104 -11.16 -21.56 30.98
C TYR A 104 -10.01 -21.23 31.93
N LEU A 105 -9.22 -22.23 32.25
CA LEU A 105 -7.97 -22.10 32.99
C LEU A 105 -6.82 -21.94 31.98
N GLU A 106 -6.24 -20.74 31.93
CA GLU A 106 -4.99 -20.47 31.21
C GLU A 106 -3.79 -20.97 32.03
N PHE A 107 -2.88 -21.69 31.37
CA PHE A 107 -1.70 -22.25 32.01
C PHE A 107 -0.50 -22.37 31.05
N THR A 108 0.71 -22.32 31.60
CA THR A 108 1.93 -22.76 30.92
C THR A 108 2.49 -24.00 31.60
N GLY A 109 2.93 -24.99 30.84
CA GLY A 109 3.39 -26.26 31.38
C GLY A 109 3.77 -27.26 30.31
N THR A 110 4.33 -28.39 30.74
CA THR A 110 4.70 -29.51 29.87
C THR A 110 3.83 -30.72 30.14
N ASP A 111 3.53 -31.48 29.11
CA ASP A 111 2.93 -32.80 29.27
C ASP A 111 3.92 -33.75 29.95
N LYS A 112 3.44 -34.51 30.95
CA LYS A 112 4.29 -35.33 31.82
C LYS A 112 4.79 -36.61 31.15
N GLU A 113 4.10 -37.10 30.12
CA GLU A 113 4.41 -38.38 29.46
C GLU A 113 5.31 -38.18 28.23
N THR A 114 5.07 -37.11 27.47
CA THR A 114 5.78 -36.77 26.23
C THR A 114 6.89 -35.74 26.43
N GLY A 115 6.80 -34.92 27.47
CA GLY A 115 7.72 -33.80 27.71
C GLY A 115 7.50 -32.59 26.79
N GLU A 116 6.49 -32.62 25.92
CA GLU A 116 6.18 -31.53 24.98
C GLU A 116 5.49 -30.34 25.68
N ASP A 117 5.63 -29.15 25.10
CA ASP A 117 4.94 -27.94 25.54
C ASP A 117 3.41 -28.13 25.45
N ALA A 118 2.74 -28.02 26.59
CA ALA A 118 1.29 -28.18 26.73
C ALA A 118 0.55 -26.85 26.96
N ASN A 119 1.24 -25.71 26.78
CA ASN A 119 0.74 -24.35 27.01
C ASN A 119 -0.63 -24.12 26.34
N GLY A 120 -1.61 -23.59 27.08
CA GLY A 120 -2.93 -23.32 26.52
C GLY A 120 -4.03 -23.09 27.56
N THR A 121 -5.26 -23.43 27.16
CA THR A 121 -6.47 -23.31 27.98
C THR A 121 -7.14 -24.67 28.18
N ILE A 122 -7.59 -24.95 29.41
CA ILE A 122 -8.40 -26.14 29.73
C ILE A 122 -9.72 -25.73 30.39
N THR A 123 -10.83 -26.40 30.08
CA THR A 123 -12.13 -26.11 30.74
C THR A 123 -12.18 -26.74 32.13
N GLY A 124 -12.94 -26.16 33.05
CA GLY A 124 -13.17 -26.77 34.37
C GLY A 124 -13.77 -28.19 34.31
N SER A 125 -14.47 -28.54 33.23
CA SER A 125 -15.04 -29.88 32.98
C SER A 125 -14.03 -30.91 32.46
N ASP A 126 -12.87 -30.49 31.97
CA ASP A 126 -11.82 -31.36 31.45
C ASP A 126 -10.77 -31.73 32.52
N ILE A 127 -10.90 -31.17 33.73
CA ILE A 127 -10.00 -31.39 34.87
C ILE A 127 -10.55 -32.54 35.74
N ALA A 128 -9.79 -33.62 35.87
CA ALA A 128 -10.04 -34.69 36.85
C ALA A 128 -9.38 -34.41 38.20
N GLY A 129 -8.29 -33.63 38.23
CA GLY A 129 -7.71 -33.16 39.48
C GLY A 129 -6.64 -32.09 39.29
N ILE A 130 -6.35 -31.36 40.38
CA ILE A 130 -5.26 -30.40 40.49
C ILE A 130 -4.55 -30.63 41.82
N GLU A 131 -3.25 -30.86 41.81
CA GLU A 131 -2.40 -30.86 43.00
C GLU A 131 -1.46 -29.65 42.95
N PHE A 132 -1.62 -28.70 43.88
CA PHE A 132 -0.79 -27.50 43.94
C PHE A 132 0.53 -27.79 44.65
N ALA A 133 1.64 -27.30 44.06
CA ALA A 133 2.95 -27.41 44.68
C ALA A 133 2.98 -26.54 45.95
N GLY A 134 3.34 -27.14 47.09
CA GLY A 134 3.44 -26.40 48.36
C GLY A 134 4.51 -25.32 48.28
N ALA A 135 4.16 -24.08 48.66
CA ALA A 135 5.11 -22.97 48.71
C ALA A 135 6.28 -23.33 49.64
N ALA A 136 7.50 -23.29 49.11
CA ALA A 136 8.70 -23.67 49.86
C ALA A 136 8.98 -22.66 50.99
N PRO A 137 9.25 -23.12 52.23
CA PRO A 137 9.76 -22.24 53.29
C PRO A 137 11.18 -21.77 52.98
N GLU A 138 11.48 -20.51 53.26
CA GLU A 138 12.81 -19.91 53.04
C GLU A 138 13.88 -20.48 54.00
N THR A 139 14.87 -21.25 53.52
CA THR A 139 16.14 -21.47 54.25
C THR A 139 17.37 -21.79 53.37
N VAL A 140 18.32 -20.85 53.37
CA VAL A 140 19.79 -20.97 53.55
C VAL A 140 20.54 -22.28 53.15
N GLN A 141 21.24 -22.21 52.01
CA GLN A 141 22.66 -22.61 51.75
C GLN A 141 23.26 -24.04 52.00
N THR A 142 23.56 -24.72 50.87
CA THR A 142 24.85 -25.41 50.50
C THR A 142 25.19 -26.86 51.00
N PRO A 143 26.11 -27.63 50.35
CA PRO A 143 25.70 -28.88 49.63
C PRO A 143 26.60 -30.13 49.81
N ALA A 144 26.24 -31.28 49.18
CA ALA A 144 27.18 -32.20 48.46
C ALA A 144 26.49 -33.41 47.77
N THR A 145 26.54 -33.45 46.42
CA THR A 145 27.15 -34.47 45.50
C THR A 145 27.32 -35.98 45.89
N PRO A 146 27.46 -36.97 44.94
CA PRO A 146 26.43 -37.51 44.01
C PRO A 146 26.51 -39.07 43.69
N VAL A 147 25.60 -39.58 42.82
CA VAL A 147 25.62 -40.84 41.99
C VAL A 147 25.78 -42.25 42.64
N PRO A 148 25.55 -43.41 41.94
CA PRO A 148 24.85 -43.68 40.64
C PRO A 148 23.90 -44.92 40.57
N ALA A 149 23.14 -44.98 39.45
CA ALA A 149 22.75 -46.15 38.62
C ALA A 149 21.67 -47.20 39.04
N GLU A 150 20.69 -47.34 38.13
CA GLU A 150 20.13 -48.54 37.44
C GLU A 150 20.75 -49.95 37.66
N PRO A 151 20.07 -51.10 37.34
CA PRO A 151 19.12 -51.27 36.21
C PRO A 151 17.92 -52.27 36.33
N ALA A 152 17.05 -52.21 35.30
CA ALA A 152 16.36 -53.30 34.56
C ALA A 152 15.38 -54.33 35.19
N ALA A 153 14.29 -54.59 34.43
CA ALA A 153 13.84 -55.92 33.91
C ALA A 153 12.33 -56.26 34.04
N GLU A 154 11.72 -56.57 32.88
CA GLU A 154 10.51 -57.37 32.61
C GLU A 154 10.62 -58.86 33.07
N PRO A 155 9.63 -59.76 32.84
CA PRO A 155 8.15 -59.65 32.87
C PRO A 155 7.50 -60.89 33.58
N ALA A 156 6.15 -61.02 33.60
CA ALA A 156 5.40 -62.28 33.32
C ALA A 156 3.89 -62.21 33.66
N ALA A 157 3.07 -62.91 32.86
CA ALA A 157 1.71 -63.36 33.20
C ALA A 157 1.73 -64.85 33.63
N PRO A 158 0.68 -65.43 34.24
CA PRO A 158 -0.47 -65.94 33.46
C PRO A 158 -1.85 -65.91 34.21
N VAL A 159 -2.87 -66.61 33.66
CA VAL A 159 -4.32 -66.44 33.93
C VAL A 159 -5.01 -67.79 34.30
N ALA A 160 -6.21 -67.72 34.90
CA ALA A 160 -7.27 -68.76 35.05
C ALA A 160 -7.11 -69.80 36.21
N PRO A 161 -8.19 -70.47 36.72
CA PRO A 161 -9.49 -70.71 36.06
C PRO A 161 -10.84 -70.68 36.87
N ALA A 162 -11.91 -70.27 36.15
CA ALA A 162 -13.23 -70.93 35.91
C ALA A 162 -14.30 -71.28 37.00
N ALA A 163 -15.55 -71.43 36.47
CA ALA A 163 -16.79 -72.08 36.99
C ALA A 163 -17.76 -71.23 37.86
N ALA A 164 -19.12 -71.31 37.74
CA ALA A 164 -20.00 -71.96 36.75
C ALA A 164 -21.48 -71.46 36.81
N ALA A 165 -22.21 -71.68 35.69
CA ALA A 165 -23.64 -71.99 35.52
C ALA A 165 -24.81 -71.11 36.06
N GLU A 166 -25.73 -70.82 35.12
CA GLU A 166 -27.14 -70.35 35.27
C GLU A 166 -28.10 -71.54 35.58
N PRO A 167 -29.37 -71.37 36.03
CA PRO A 167 -30.46 -71.03 35.08
C PRO A 167 -31.79 -70.40 35.59
N ALA A 168 -32.65 -70.07 34.61
CA ALA A 168 -34.14 -70.11 34.58
C ALA A 168 -34.98 -68.90 35.07
N SER A 169 -36.04 -68.61 34.29
CA SER A 169 -36.96 -67.47 34.44
C SER A 169 -38.41 -67.91 34.68
N GLN A 170 -39.20 -67.12 35.43
CA GLN A 170 -40.67 -67.06 35.36
C GLN A 170 -41.17 -65.59 35.54
N VAL A 171 -42.40 -65.32 35.09
CA VAL A 171 -42.92 -64.01 34.63
C VAL A 171 -44.43 -63.92 34.98
N PRO A 172 -45.12 -62.76 35.07
CA PRO A 172 -44.76 -61.45 35.64
C PRO A 172 -45.74 -60.98 36.76
N GLY A 173 -45.26 -60.18 37.71
CA GLY A 173 -46.11 -59.28 38.50
C GLY A 173 -46.01 -57.86 37.95
N ALA A 174 -47.12 -57.11 37.91
CA ALA A 174 -47.15 -55.76 37.34
C ALA A 174 -46.26 -54.79 38.16
N ASN A 175 -45.05 -54.57 37.68
CA ASN A 175 -44.15 -53.51 38.11
C ASN A 175 -43.84 -52.63 36.89
N ALA A 176 -43.90 -51.32 37.08
CA ALA A 176 -43.26 -50.40 36.14
C ALA A 176 -41.78 -50.79 36.05
N GLY A 177 -41.30 -51.09 34.84
CA GLY A 177 -39.87 -51.34 34.63
C GLY A 177 -39.06 -50.12 35.09
N PRO A 178 -37.79 -50.31 35.51
CA PRO A 178 -36.95 -49.19 35.89
C PRO A 178 -36.91 -48.21 34.71
N SER A 179 -37.41 -47.01 34.95
CA SER A 179 -37.42 -45.94 33.97
C SER A 179 -36.02 -45.75 33.43
N LYS A 180 -35.85 -45.86 32.10
CA LYS A 180 -34.62 -45.43 31.43
C LYS A 180 -34.38 -43.92 31.55
N ARG A 181 -35.40 -43.16 31.98
CA ARG A 181 -35.34 -41.71 32.10
C ARG A 181 -34.47 -41.30 33.28
N LEU A 182 -33.50 -40.44 33.02
CA LEU A 182 -32.74 -39.80 34.09
C LEU A 182 -33.66 -38.88 34.88
N SER A 183 -33.51 -38.87 36.22
CA SER A 183 -34.27 -37.98 37.12
C SER A 183 -33.72 -36.56 37.05
N THR A 184 -33.99 -35.85 35.95
CA THR A 184 -33.62 -34.45 35.74
C THR A 184 -34.81 -33.52 35.93
N ASN A 185 -34.55 -32.31 36.42
CA ASN A 185 -35.58 -31.28 36.61
C ASN A 185 -35.94 -30.55 35.30
N ASN A 186 -35.56 -31.08 34.13
CA ASN A 186 -35.63 -30.38 32.85
C ASN A 186 -37.06 -30.02 32.43
N ILE A 187 -38.07 -30.81 32.82
CA ILE A 187 -39.49 -30.47 32.59
C ILE A 187 -39.93 -29.26 33.41
N GLU A 188 -39.53 -29.17 34.69
CA GLU A 188 -39.86 -28.01 35.53
C GLU A 188 -39.08 -26.76 35.11
N TYR A 189 -37.81 -26.88 34.71
CA TYR A 189 -37.04 -25.75 34.16
C TYR A 189 -37.63 -25.22 32.84
N MET A 190 -38.05 -26.12 31.94
CA MET A 190 -38.75 -25.73 30.72
C MET A 190 -40.08 -25.01 31.02
N LYS A 191 -40.84 -25.48 32.00
CA LYS A 191 -42.11 -24.87 32.45
C LYS A 191 -41.88 -23.45 33.01
N ASP A 192 -40.84 -23.26 33.81
CA ASP A 192 -40.43 -21.94 34.31
C ASP A 192 -39.97 -21.02 33.16
N ALA A 193 -39.18 -21.54 32.21
CA ALA A 193 -38.76 -20.80 31.02
C ALA A 193 -39.95 -20.39 30.13
N ILE A 194 -40.94 -21.28 29.95
CA ILE A 194 -42.20 -20.98 29.25
C ILE A 194 -43.00 -19.89 29.96
N ALA A 195 -43.12 -19.93 31.30
CA ALA A 195 -43.76 -18.86 32.06
C ALA A 195 -42.99 -17.53 31.94
N GLY A 196 -41.66 -17.58 31.87
CA GLY A 196 -40.80 -16.44 31.58
C GLY A 196 -41.05 -15.84 30.19
N PHE A 197 -41.14 -16.68 29.16
CA PHE A 197 -41.47 -16.27 27.78
C PHE A 197 -42.88 -15.66 27.70
N GLU A 198 -43.91 -16.35 28.22
CA GLU A 198 -45.31 -15.89 28.20
C GLU A 198 -45.47 -14.52 28.88
N LYS A 199 -44.67 -14.24 29.91
CA LYS A 199 -44.62 -12.94 30.60
C LYS A 199 -43.88 -11.85 29.82
N ALA A 200 -42.77 -12.17 29.16
CA ALA A 200 -41.90 -11.18 28.52
C ALA A 200 -42.26 -10.87 27.06
N PHE A 201 -42.72 -11.87 26.31
CA PHE A 201 -42.94 -11.79 24.87
C PHE A 201 -43.96 -10.72 24.42
N PRO A 202 -45.09 -10.47 25.12
CA PRO A 202 -46.01 -9.39 24.75
C PRO A 202 -45.36 -8.00 24.73
N GLY A 203 -44.35 -7.77 25.58
CA GLY A 203 -43.55 -6.55 25.56
C GLY A 203 -42.71 -6.41 24.30
N LEU A 204 -42.08 -7.51 23.85
CA LEU A 204 -41.30 -7.54 22.60
C LEU A 204 -42.15 -7.35 21.36
N VAL A 205 -43.36 -7.93 21.32
CA VAL A 205 -44.33 -7.68 20.23
C VAL A 205 -44.70 -6.20 20.17
N SER A 206 -44.97 -5.59 21.33
CA SER A 206 -45.28 -4.16 21.42
C SER A 206 -44.10 -3.28 20.98
N GLU A 207 -42.87 -3.66 21.34
CA GLU A 207 -41.63 -2.99 20.91
C GLU A 207 -41.43 -3.08 19.38
N TYR A 208 -41.68 -4.26 18.80
CA TYR A 208 -41.61 -4.51 17.36
C TYR A 208 -42.66 -3.72 16.59
N ASP A 209 -43.93 -3.82 16.98
CA ASP A 209 -45.03 -3.14 16.29
C ASP A 209 -44.90 -1.62 16.38
N ALA A 210 -44.42 -1.08 17.50
CA ALA A 210 -44.11 0.35 17.64
C ALA A 210 -42.96 0.78 16.71
N ALA A 211 -41.85 0.03 16.67
CA ALA A 211 -40.72 0.31 15.78
C ALA A 211 -41.12 0.20 14.29
N LYS A 212 -41.99 -0.76 13.97
CA LYS A 212 -42.53 -0.97 12.62
C LYS A 212 -43.46 0.15 12.19
N ALA A 213 -44.39 0.56 13.06
CA ALA A 213 -45.30 1.67 12.80
C ALA A 213 -44.55 3.01 12.66
N ALA A 214 -43.44 3.20 13.38
CA ALA A 214 -42.56 4.36 13.26
C ALA A 214 -41.59 4.30 12.06
N GLY A 215 -41.47 3.15 11.37
CA GLY A 215 -40.49 2.95 10.30
C GLY A 215 -39.03 2.87 10.78
N THR A 216 -38.79 2.62 12.07
CA THR A 216 -37.46 2.67 12.71
C THR A 216 -36.82 1.29 12.94
N LEU A 217 -37.33 0.22 12.32
CA LEU A 217 -36.77 -1.13 12.46
C LEU A 217 -35.29 -1.22 12.02
N SER A 218 -34.93 -0.50 10.95
CA SER A 218 -33.56 -0.38 10.43
C SER A 218 -32.78 0.81 10.99
N ALA A 219 -33.26 1.46 12.07
CA ALA A 219 -32.48 2.48 12.78
C ALA A 219 -31.39 1.81 13.64
N ASP A 220 -30.29 2.53 13.86
CA ASP A 220 -29.23 2.09 14.74
C ASP A 220 -29.61 2.43 16.19
N GLU A 221 -29.55 1.44 17.08
CA GLU A 221 -29.81 1.56 18.51
C GLU A 221 -28.66 0.90 19.28
N LYS A 222 -28.36 1.43 20.46
CA LYS A 222 -27.22 0.97 21.26
C LYS A 222 -27.58 -0.33 21.98
N ASP A 223 -26.80 -1.39 21.79
CA ASP A 223 -26.97 -2.62 22.55
C ASP A 223 -26.59 -2.37 24.02
N PRO A 224 -27.51 -2.53 24.98
CA PRO A 224 -27.23 -2.27 26.40
C PRO A 224 -26.24 -3.27 27.03
N ARG A 225 -25.79 -4.29 26.30
CA ARG A 225 -24.83 -5.32 26.77
C ARG A 225 -23.41 -5.09 26.25
N THR A 226 -23.25 -4.64 25.02
CA THR A 226 -21.93 -4.46 24.36
C THR A 226 -21.54 -3.00 24.17
N ASP A 227 -22.47 -2.06 24.36
CA ASP A 227 -22.31 -0.63 24.08
C ASP A 227 -22.12 -0.30 22.58
N GLU A 228 -22.24 -1.29 21.70
CA GLU A 228 -22.13 -1.15 20.24
C GLU A 228 -23.46 -0.70 19.60
N MET A 229 -23.38 -0.12 18.40
CA MET A 229 -24.56 0.23 17.60
C MET A 229 -25.03 -0.99 16.78
N GLU A 230 -26.30 -1.35 16.90
CA GLU A 230 -26.92 -2.47 16.20
C GLU A 230 -28.29 -2.07 15.62
N LEU A 231 -28.76 -2.76 14.58
CA LEU A 231 -30.08 -2.49 14.02
C LEU A 231 -31.18 -2.85 15.04
N LYS A 232 -32.14 -1.94 15.25
CA LYS A 232 -33.22 -2.13 16.25
C LYS A 232 -33.99 -3.44 16.06
N GLU A 233 -34.31 -3.83 14.82
CA GLU A 233 -34.93 -5.12 14.51
C GLU A 233 -34.06 -6.30 14.94
N VAL A 234 -32.74 -6.25 14.70
CA VAL A 234 -31.79 -7.30 15.12
C VAL A 234 -31.74 -7.40 16.66
N LEU A 235 -31.76 -6.28 17.38
CA LEU A 235 -31.82 -6.29 18.85
C LEU A 235 -33.10 -6.94 19.38
N ILE A 236 -34.26 -6.62 18.80
CA ILE A 236 -35.55 -7.24 19.16
C ILE A 236 -35.52 -8.74 18.90
N LEU A 237 -35.01 -9.16 17.73
CA LEU A 237 -34.87 -10.57 17.37
C LEU A 237 -33.88 -11.32 18.27
N GLN A 238 -32.79 -10.68 18.73
CA GLN A 238 -31.87 -11.25 19.70
C GLN A 238 -32.50 -11.41 21.10
N LYS A 239 -33.33 -10.45 21.55
CA LYS A 239 -34.11 -10.60 22.80
C LYS A 239 -35.06 -11.79 22.70
N ALA A 240 -35.76 -11.92 21.56
CA ALA A 240 -36.68 -13.02 21.28
C ALA A 240 -35.94 -14.38 21.21
N HIS A 241 -34.80 -14.44 20.53
CA HIS A 241 -33.91 -15.61 20.47
C HIS A 241 -33.53 -16.09 21.87
N LYS A 242 -33.07 -15.19 22.75
CA LYS A 242 -32.65 -15.57 24.11
C LYS A 242 -33.78 -16.23 24.90
N LEU A 243 -34.97 -15.61 24.93
CA LEU A 243 -36.12 -16.16 25.63
C LEU A 243 -36.56 -17.50 25.03
N PHE A 244 -36.47 -17.66 23.71
CA PHE A 244 -36.84 -18.89 23.03
C PHE A 244 -35.85 -20.03 23.28
N HIS A 245 -34.55 -19.74 23.21
CA HIS A 245 -33.50 -20.74 23.31
C HIS A 245 -33.45 -21.41 24.68
N GLU A 246 -33.69 -20.66 25.76
CA GLU A 246 -33.76 -21.18 27.13
C GLU A 246 -34.83 -22.27 27.29
N MET A 247 -36.00 -22.13 26.63
CA MET A 247 -37.02 -23.18 26.59
C MET A 247 -36.60 -24.40 25.75
N VAL A 248 -35.96 -24.16 24.60
CA VAL A 248 -35.53 -25.22 23.68
C VAL A 248 -34.39 -26.04 24.27
N GLU A 249 -33.48 -25.42 25.02
CA GLU A 249 -32.38 -26.10 25.72
C GLU A 249 -32.93 -27.13 26.72
N TYR A 250 -33.85 -26.72 27.61
CA TYR A 250 -34.46 -27.64 28.56
C TYR A 250 -35.33 -28.72 27.90
N TYR A 251 -36.05 -28.40 26.82
CA TYR A 251 -36.83 -29.38 26.05
C TYR A 251 -35.92 -30.43 25.38
N ALA A 252 -34.86 -29.98 24.69
CA ALA A 252 -33.89 -30.87 24.05
C ALA A 252 -33.11 -31.71 25.07
N ALA A 253 -32.82 -31.16 26.26
CA ALA A 253 -32.22 -31.90 27.36
C ALA A 253 -33.18 -32.99 27.89
N ALA A 254 -34.47 -32.69 28.06
CA ALA A 254 -35.46 -33.71 28.44
C ALA A 254 -35.54 -34.84 27.41
N LEU A 255 -35.56 -34.54 26.11
CA LEU A 255 -35.52 -35.57 25.06
C LEU A 255 -34.25 -36.45 25.15
N LYS A 256 -33.08 -35.85 25.43
CA LYS A 256 -31.82 -36.59 25.65
C LYS A 256 -31.82 -37.45 26.91
N ASP A 257 -32.54 -37.04 27.95
CA ASP A 257 -32.73 -37.83 29.17
C ASP A 257 -33.67 -39.03 28.96
N GLY A 258 -34.22 -39.24 27.76
CA GLY A 258 -35.06 -40.38 27.40
C GLY A 258 -36.56 -40.14 27.55
N TRP A 259 -37.00 -38.88 27.61
CA TRP A 259 -38.41 -38.52 27.46
C TRP A 259 -38.82 -38.54 25.98
N GLU A 260 -40.05 -38.94 25.70
CA GLU A 260 -40.62 -38.96 24.35
C GLU A 260 -41.62 -37.80 24.16
N VAL A 261 -41.72 -37.26 22.94
CA VAL A 261 -42.68 -36.17 22.61
C VAL A 261 -44.16 -36.55 22.85
N SER A 262 -44.45 -37.85 22.94
CA SER A 262 -45.75 -38.45 23.27
C SER A 262 -45.98 -38.69 24.76
N ASP A 263 -45.00 -38.47 25.64
CA ASP A 263 -45.17 -38.61 27.08
C ASP A 263 -46.18 -37.59 27.61
N ALA A 264 -47.07 -38.01 28.52
CA ALA A 264 -48.14 -37.19 29.04
C ALA A 264 -47.63 -35.90 29.73
N GLU A 265 -46.44 -35.96 30.32
CA GLU A 265 -45.76 -34.84 30.95
C GLU A 265 -45.08 -33.90 29.95
N LEU A 266 -44.64 -34.37 28.77
CA LEU A 266 -43.89 -33.58 27.79
C LEU A 266 -44.76 -33.06 26.63
N ALA A 267 -45.79 -33.80 26.22
CA ALA A 267 -46.68 -33.46 25.12
C ALA A 267 -47.33 -32.06 25.24
N PRO A 268 -47.81 -31.59 26.41
CA PRO A 268 -48.39 -30.25 26.54
C PRO A 268 -47.38 -29.13 26.21
N TYR A 269 -46.10 -29.35 26.49
CA TYR A 269 -45.04 -28.39 26.20
C TYR A 269 -44.60 -28.45 24.73
N THR A 270 -44.66 -29.62 24.10
CA THR A 270 -44.47 -29.79 22.65
C THR A 270 -45.42 -28.88 21.86
N ASP A 271 -46.72 -28.93 22.17
CA ASP A 271 -47.72 -28.10 21.50
C ASP A 271 -47.60 -26.61 21.87
N LYS A 272 -47.20 -26.27 23.11
CA LYS A 272 -46.84 -24.88 23.47
C LYS A 272 -45.67 -24.36 22.63
N LEU A 273 -44.61 -25.14 22.42
CA LEU A 273 -43.45 -24.73 21.60
C LEU A 273 -43.84 -24.50 20.13
N VAL A 274 -44.76 -25.30 19.58
CA VAL A 274 -45.34 -25.05 18.23
C VAL A 274 -46.09 -23.71 18.20
N ALA A 275 -46.91 -23.42 19.22
CA ALA A 275 -47.63 -22.16 19.30
C ALA A 275 -46.68 -20.95 19.47
N ILE A 276 -45.63 -21.09 20.27
CA ILE A 276 -44.59 -20.07 20.50
C ILE A 276 -43.81 -19.78 19.20
N LEU A 277 -43.41 -20.79 18.44
CA LEU A 277 -42.77 -20.60 17.12
C LEU A 277 -43.68 -19.81 16.15
N SER A 278 -44.99 -20.10 16.15
CA SER A 278 -45.97 -19.35 15.37
C SER A 278 -46.10 -17.89 15.82
N GLN A 279 -45.99 -17.61 17.12
CA GLN A 279 -45.98 -16.24 17.66
C GLN A 279 -44.71 -15.48 17.31
N LEU A 280 -43.54 -16.11 17.45
CA LEU A 280 -42.24 -15.56 17.09
C LEU A 280 -42.16 -15.15 15.60
N GLY A 281 -42.74 -15.96 14.71
CA GLY A 281 -42.83 -15.65 13.29
C GLY A 281 -43.56 -14.33 12.97
N LYS A 282 -44.42 -13.82 13.87
CA LYS A 282 -45.14 -12.54 13.68
C LYS A 282 -44.22 -11.32 13.78
N ILE A 283 -43.17 -11.41 14.59
CA ILE A 283 -42.12 -10.37 14.72
C ILE A 283 -40.92 -10.64 13.80
N GLY A 284 -41.06 -11.55 12.83
CA GLY A 284 -40.01 -11.89 11.87
C GLY A 284 -38.98 -12.93 12.35
N TYR A 285 -38.97 -13.31 13.63
CA TYR A 285 -38.05 -14.32 14.14
C TYR A 285 -38.32 -15.69 13.51
N ARG A 286 -37.25 -16.39 13.14
CA ARG A 286 -37.29 -17.79 12.75
C ARG A 286 -36.27 -18.58 13.55
N SER A 287 -36.63 -19.83 13.81
CA SER A 287 -35.75 -20.81 14.42
C SER A 287 -35.66 -22.03 13.53
N CYS A 288 -34.50 -22.67 13.55
CA CYS A 288 -34.25 -23.93 12.89
C CYS A 288 -34.80 -25.12 13.69
N PHE A 289 -35.20 -24.94 14.96
CA PHE A 289 -35.80 -25.96 15.81
C PHE A 289 -37.21 -26.36 15.35
N GLY A 290 -37.49 -27.67 15.36
CA GLY A 290 -38.82 -28.23 15.16
C GLY A 290 -39.23 -29.04 16.41
N PRO A 291 -40.35 -28.74 17.10
CA PRO A 291 -40.71 -29.40 18.36
C PRO A 291 -40.97 -30.92 18.25
N ARG A 292 -41.07 -31.47 17.03
CA ARG A 292 -41.32 -32.89 16.76
C ARG A 292 -40.15 -33.60 16.08
N ASP A 293 -39.02 -32.91 15.90
CA ASP A 293 -37.80 -33.53 15.39
C ASP A 293 -37.04 -34.26 16.50
N ALA A 294 -36.04 -35.05 16.11
CA ALA A 294 -35.11 -35.61 17.08
C ALA A 294 -34.32 -34.49 17.78
N ALA A 295 -33.83 -34.76 19.00
CA ALA A 295 -32.91 -33.85 19.65
C ALA A 295 -31.59 -33.79 18.87
N CYS A 296 -31.22 -32.59 18.41
CA CYS A 296 -29.94 -32.32 17.77
C CYS A 296 -29.16 -31.26 18.56
N ASP A 297 -27.85 -31.41 18.58
CA ASP A 297 -26.95 -30.38 19.10
C ASP A 297 -26.87 -29.18 18.14
N ASN A 298 -26.16 -28.13 18.56
CA ASN A 298 -25.82 -26.98 17.72
C ASN A 298 -27.00 -26.06 17.29
N LEU A 299 -28.20 -26.24 17.85
CA LEU A 299 -29.38 -25.39 17.58
C LEU A 299 -29.13 -23.90 17.82
N GLU A 300 -28.40 -23.56 18.89
CA GLU A 300 -28.07 -22.16 19.20
C GLU A 300 -27.26 -21.50 18.07
N ASN A 301 -26.25 -22.21 17.56
CA ASN A 301 -25.36 -21.68 16.52
C ASN A 301 -26.08 -21.56 15.16
N MET A 302 -27.04 -22.44 14.85
CA MET A 302 -27.91 -22.27 13.69
C MET A 302 -28.76 -21.00 13.79
N ASP A 303 -29.44 -20.78 14.91
CA ASP A 303 -30.29 -19.59 15.11
C ASP A 303 -29.45 -18.29 15.19
N ARG A 304 -28.25 -18.33 15.81
CA ARG A 304 -27.30 -17.21 15.83
C ARG A 304 -26.75 -16.90 14.43
N ALA A 305 -26.42 -17.91 13.62
CA ALA A 305 -26.00 -17.72 12.24
C ALA A 305 -27.15 -17.16 11.37
N TRP A 306 -28.39 -17.60 11.61
CA TRP A 306 -29.58 -17.03 10.97
C TRP A 306 -29.76 -15.54 11.31
N LEU A 307 -29.58 -15.13 12.58
CA LEU A 307 -29.61 -13.73 12.98
C LEU A 307 -28.53 -12.89 12.27
N LYS A 308 -27.31 -13.41 12.12
CA LYS A 308 -26.25 -12.75 11.35
C LYS A 308 -26.61 -12.61 9.87
N ALA A 309 -27.19 -13.65 9.27
CA ALA A 309 -27.67 -13.62 7.88
C ALA A 309 -28.82 -12.61 7.68
N HIS A 310 -29.68 -12.47 8.68
CA HIS A 310 -30.76 -11.48 8.68
C HIS A 310 -30.22 -10.05 8.82
N LYS A 311 -29.24 -9.82 9.70
CA LYS A 311 -28.50 -8.55 9.79
C LYS A 311 -27.82 -8.21 8.45
N ALA A 312 -27.16 -9.18 7.82
CA ALA A 312 -26.54 -9.03 6.51
C ALA A 312 -27.55 -8.60 5.43
N MET A 313 -28.75 -9.21 5.43
CA MET A 313 -29.85 -8.83 4.54
C MET A 313 -30.34 -7.40 4.81
N LEU A 314 -30.58 -7.01 6.06
CA LEU A 314 -31.03 -5.65 6.41
C LEU A 314 -29.98 -4.59 6.04
N LEU A 315 -28.70 -4.84 6.30
CA LEU A 315 -27.60 -3.97 5.90
C LEU A 315 -27.56 -3.79 4.37
N THR A 316 -27.75 -4.88 3.62
CA THR A 316 -27.75 -4.85 2.15
C THR A 316 -28.97 -4.13 1.57
N THR A 317 -30.17 -4.47 2.05
CA THR A 317 -31.44 -4.10 1.40
C THR A 317 -32.09 -2.85 1.98
N ALA A 318 -32.02 -2.63 3.30
CA ALA A 318 -32.64 -1.50 3.98
C ALA A 318 -31.66 -0.33 4.21
N ARG A 319 -30.36 -0.62 4.37
CA ARG A 319 -29.30 0.40 4.58
C ARG A 319 -28.45 0.70 3.35
N GLY A 320 -28.57 -0.07 2.26
CA GLY A 320 -27.73 0.05 1.08
C GLY A 320 -26.24 -0.30 1.30
N ASN A 321 -25.88 -0.77 2.50
CA ASN A 321 -24.52 -1.16 2.87
C ASN A 321 -24.27 -2.63 2.48
N ALA A 322 -24.33 -2.89 1.18
CA ALA A 322 -24.13 -4.22 0.60
C ALA A 322 -22.77 -4.83 0.94
N LYS A 323 -21.76 -4.00 1.21
CA LYS A 323 -20.42 -4.46 1.61
C LYS A 323 -20.44 -5.11 3.00
N ALA A 324 -20.92 -4.41 4.03
CA ALA A 324 -20.99 -4.99 5.37
C ALA A 324 -21.95 -6.20 5.43
N GLY A 325 -22.98 -6.19 4.57
CA GLY A 325 -23.82 -7.36 4.33
C GLY A 325 -23.07 -8.55 3.72
N GLN A 326 -22.17 -8.32 2.77
CA GLN A 326 -21.36 -9.37 2.15
C GLN A 326 -20.39 -9.99 3.16
N GLU A 327 -19.65 -9.16 3.90
CA GLU A 327 -18.69 -9.60 4.93
C GLU A 327 -19.34 -10.50 5.99
N LEU A 328 -20.55 -10.13 6.45
CA LEU A 328 -21.33 -10.96 7.37
C LEU A 328 -21.86 -12.25 6.71
N MET A 329 -22.27 -12.21 5.44
CA MET A 329 -22.73 -13.42 4.74
C MET A 329 -21.59 -14.42 4.50
N GLU A 330 -20.35 -13.95 4.28
CA GLU A 330 -19.15 -14.79 4.20
C GLU A 330 -18.76 -15.40 5.56
N GLU A 331 -19.11 -14.76 6.68
CA GLU A 331 -19.03 -15.38 8.02
C GLU A 331 -20.12 -16.45 8.21
N VAL A 332 -21.35 -16.17 7.77
CA VAL A 332 -22.47 -17.12 7.82
C VAL A 332 -22.20 -18.36 6.98
N ASP A 333 -21.69 -18.23 5.76
CA ASP A 333 -21.35 -19.37 4.89
C ASP A 333 -20.33 -20.30 5.58
N ARG A 334 -19.29 -19.74 6.21
CA ARG A 334 -18.29 -20.51 6.98
C ARG A 334 -18.92 -21.22 8.19
N THR A 335 -19.78 -20.52 8.93
CA THR A 335 -20.50 -21.09 10.08
C THR A 335 -21.44 -22.20 9.65
N ALA A 336 -22.16 -22.02 8.53
CA ALA A 336 -23.09 -23.00 7.99
C ALA A 336 -22.37 -24.27 7.51
N ALA A 337 -21.21 -24.13 6.86
CA ALA A 337 -20.35 -25.26 6.50
C ALA A 337 -19.84 -26.03 7.74
N GLN A 338 -19.43 -25.32 8.79
CA GLN A 338 -19.00 -25.94 10.04
C GLN A 338 -20.14 -26.68 10.75
N ILE A 339 -21.35 -26.10 10.80
CA ILE A 339 -22.55 -26.76 11.35
C ILE A 339 -22.88 -28.02 10.56
N ALA A 340 -22.90 -27.96 9.21
CA ALA A 340 -23.17 -29.13 8.37
C ALA A 340 -22.18 -30.27 8.64
N LYS A 341 -20.88 -29.95 8.77
CA LYS A 341 -19.84 -30.92 9.13
C LYS A 341 -20.05 -31.54 10.52
N THR A 342 -20.51 -30.77 11.50
CA THR A 342 -20.86 -31.29 12.84
C THR A 342 -22.03 -32.29 12.76
N PHE A 343 -23.07 -31.97 11.99
CA PHE A 343 -24.22 -32.88 11.77
C PHE A 343 -23.80 -34.15 11.03
N GLU A 344 -22.98 -34.03 9.98
CA GLU A 344 -22.41 -35.18 9.25
C GLU A 344 -21.59 -36.09 10.18
N SER A 345 -20.71 -35.51 10.99
CA SER A 345 -19.87 -36.24 11.96
C SER A 345 -20.70 -36.95 13.04
N ALA A 346 -21.90 -36.46 13.35
CA ALA A 346 -22.85 -37.07 14.28
C ALA A 346 -23.78 -38.11 13.62
N GLY A 347 -23.66 -38.37 12.31
CA GLY A 347 -24.58 -39.24 11.57
C GLY A 347 -25.98 -38.62 11.36
N GLN A 348 -26.09 -37.29 11.46
CA GLN A 348 -27.32 -36.50 11.40
C GLN A 348 -27.42 -35.63 10.14
N ALA A 349 -26.72 -35.97 9.05
CA ALA A 349 -26.68 -35.15 7.82
C ALA A 349 -28.09 -34.82 7.24
N ASP A 350 -29.05 -35.74 7.36
CA ASP A 350 -30.43 -35.56 6.88
C ASP A 350 -31.37 -34.91 7.92
N HIS A 351 -30.86 -34.33 9.01
CA HIS A 351 -31.71 -33.81 10.09
C HIS A 351 -32.60 -32.64 9.63
N PRO A 352 -33.91 -32.65 9.92
CA PRO A 352 -34.83 -31.60 9.44
C PRO A 352 -34.44 -30.17 9.85
N ALA A 353 -33.83 -29.99 11.02
CA ALA A 353 -33.34 -28.69 11.48
C ALA A 353 -32.21 -28.13 10.59
N LEU A 354 -31.26 -28.98 10.18
CA LEU A 354 -30.16 -28.56 9.29
C LEU A 354 -30.70 -28.13 7.93
N LYS A 355 -31.65 -28.90 7.38
CA LYS A 355 -32.30 -28.58 6.11
C LYS A 355 -33.02 -27.22 6.16
N ARG A 356 -33.86 -26.98 7.19
CA ARG A 356 -34.55 -25.69 7.35
C ARG A 356 -33.58 -24.52 7.53
N PHE A 357 -32.49 -24.72 8.28
CA PHE A 357 -31.42 -23.74 8.42
C PHE A 357 -30.81 -23.38 7.05
N GLN A 358 -30.37 -24.37 6.28
CA GLN A 358 -29.78 -24.16 4.95
C GLN A 358 -30.75 -23.48 3.97
N GLU A 359 -32.03 -23.88 3.97
CA GLU A 359 -33.09 -23.26 3.16
C GLU A 359 -33.30 -21.78 3.52
N ASP A 360 -33.30 -21.43 4.81
CA ASP A 360 -33.47 -20.04 5.26
C ASP A 360 -32.22 -19.18 5.04
N ILE A 361 -31.00 -19.72 5.20
CA ILE A 361 -29.77 -19.02 4.81
C ILE A 361 -29.76 -18.75 3.30
N ALA A 362 -30.11 -19.74 2.47
CA ALA A 362 -30.19 -19.56 1.01
C ALA A 362 -31.23 -18.50 0.63
N ARG A 363 -32.39 -18.45 1.31
CA ARG A 363 -33.41 -17.41 1.12
C ARG A 363 -32.91 -16.01 1.46
N LEU A 364 -32.18 -15.86 2.58
CA LEU A 364 -31.61 -14.57 2.99
C LEU A 364 -30.50 -14.12 2.05
N LYS A 365 -29.61 -15.05 1.63
CA LYS A 365 -28.56 -14.79 0.64
C LYS A 365 -29.13 -14.32 -0.70
N LYS A 366 -30.21 -14.95 -1.17
CA LYS A 366 -30.93 -14.54 -2.38
C LYS A 366 -31.47 -13.11 -2.32
N ALA A 367 -31.93 -12.66 -1.15
CA ALA A 367 -32.38 -11.28 -0.96
C ALA A 367 -31.24 -10.25 -1.05
N CYS A 368 -29.98 -10.67 -0.85
CA CYS A 368 -28.80 -9.81 -0.96
C CYS A 368 -28.20 -9.72 -2.37
N GLU A 369 -28.51 -10.65 -3.28
CA GLU A 369 -27.84 -10.83 -4.59
C GLU A 369 -27.66 -9.53 -5.38
N ALA A 370 -28.72 -8.74 -5.51
CA ALA A 370 -28.69 -7.48 -6.26
C ALA A 370 -27.76 -6.42 -5.63
N GLY A 371 -27.71 -6.36 -4.30
CA GLY A 371 -26.82 -5.47 -3.57
C GLY A 371 -25.36 -5.91 -3.68
N PHE A 372 -25.08 -7.21 -3.56
CA PHE A 372 -23.73 -7.76 -3.73
C PHE A 372 -23.22 -7.54 -5.16
N ALA A 373 -24.07 -7.70 -6.17
CA ALA A 373 -23.72 -7.39 -7.56
C ALA A 373 -23.39 -5.90 -7.79
N ALA A 374 -24.08 -4.99 -7.08
CA ALA A 374 -23.77 -3.56 -7.12
C ALA A 374 -22.44 -3.22 -6.41
N ALA A 375 -22.17 -3.87 -5.26
CA ALA A 375 -20.90 -3.71 -4.54
C ALA A 375 -19.70 -4.22 -5.34
N GLY A 376 -19.85 -5.32 -6.09
CA GLY A 376 -18.85 -5.81 -7.03
C GLY A 376 -18.50 -4.76 -8.09
N LYS A 377 -19.51 -4.23 -8.79
CA LYS A 377 -19.32 -3.16 -9.80
C LYS A 377 -18.61 -1.92 -9.25
N ALA A 378 -18.87 -1.56 -7.99
CA ALA A 378 -18.18 -0.44 -7.35
C ALA A 378 -16.68 -0.70 -7.18
N LYS A 379 -16.27 -1.93 -6.79
CA LYS A 379 -14.85 -2.33 -6.74
C LYS A 379 -14.20 -2.26 -8.13
N ASP A 380 -14.86 -2.85 -9.13
CA ASP A 380 -14.34 -2.89 -10.50
C ASP A 380 -14.16 -1.49 -11.08
N THR A 381 -15.13 -0.59 -10.86
CA THR A 381 -15.10 0.81 -11.32
C THR A 381 -13.95 1.60 -10.68
N VAL A 382 -13.75 1.41 -9.37
CA VAL A 382 -12.67 2.07 -8.61
C VAL A 382 -11.29 1.58 -9.03
N LEU A 383 -11.12 0.26 -9.20
CA LEU A 383 -9.87 -0.33 -9.68
C LEU A 383 -9.55 0.16 -11.10
N ALA A 384 -10.51 0.11 -12.02
CA ALA A 384 -10.32 0.58 -13.40
C ALA A 384 -9.97 2.08 -13.47
N ALA A 385 -10.52 2.91 -12.58
CA ALA A 385 -10.16 4.33 -12.50
C ALA A 385 -8.72 4.54 -12.01
N TRP A 386 -8.27 3.73 -11.04
CA TRP A 386 -6.88 3.76 -10.56
C TRP A 386 -5.90 3.27 -11.64
N GLU A 387 -6.21 2.17 -12.31
CA GLU A 387 -5.43 1.65 -13.46
C GLU A 387 -5.36 2.67 -14.61
N ALA A 388 -6.45 3.41 -14.86
CA ALA A 388 -6.47 4.47 -15.87
C ALA A 388 -5.59 5.68 -15.50
N LEU A 389 -5.42 6.02 -14.21
CA LEU A 389 -4.46 7.03 -13.76
C LEU A 389 -3.02 6.52 -13.87
N ARG A 390 -2.78 5.26 -13.49
CA ARG A 390 -1.48 4.60 -13.65
C ARG A 390 -1.03 4.54 -15.11
N THR A 391 -1.94 4.22 -16.02
CA THR A 391 -1.68 4.20 -17.48
C THR A 391 -1.21 5.57 -17.99
N GLU A 392 -1.77 6.67 -17.48
CA GLU A 392 -1.26 8.02 -17.81
C GLU A 392 0.16 8.24 -17.28
N ARG A 393 0.49 7.75 -16.08
CA ARG A 393 1.86 7.85 -15.54
C ARG A 393 2.85 7.09 -16.41
N GLU A 394 2.52 5.88 -16.83
CA GLU A 394 3.34 5.07 -17.74
C GLU A 394 3.50 5.77 -19.10
N ARG A 395 2.42 6.33 -19.67
CA ARG A 395 2.46 7.11 -20.91
C ARG A 395 3.30 8.39 -20.81
N LEU A 396 3.27 9.07 -19.67
CA LEU A 396 3.91 10.36 -19.42
C LEU A 396 5.31 10.23 -18.79
N GLN A 397 5.78 9.02 -18.51
CA GLN A 397 6.99 8.73 -17.73
C GLN A 397 8.22 9.53 -18.17
N ASN A 398 8.47 9.65 -19.48
CA ASN A 398 9.63 10.39 -19.99
C ASN A 398 9.53 11.90 -19.69
N THR A 399 8.34 12.48 -19.78
CA THR A 399 8.11 13.91 -19.54
C THR A 399 8.11 14.20 -18.04
N THR A 400 7.44 13.38 -17.23
CA THR A 400 7.44 13.54 -15.77
C THR A 400 8.85 13.32 -15.17
N TYR A 401 9.62 12.36 -15.69
CA TYR A 401 11.02 12.15 -15.29
C TYR A 401 11.90 13.37 -15.59
N LYS A 402 11.79 13.98 -16.77
CA LYS A 402 12.52 15.23 -17.09
C LYS A 402 12.13 16.37 -16.15
N ILE A 403 10.83 16.52 -15.87
CA ILE A 403 10.32 17.54 -14.93
C ILE A 403 10.89 17.31 -13.53
N GLU A 404 10.87 16.07 -13.04
CA GLU A 404 11.29 15.71 -11.68
C GLU A 404 12.79 15.89 -11.43
N ASN A 405 13.64 15.59 -12.42
CA ASN A 405 15.10 15.67 -12.26
C ASN A 405 15.68 17.06 -12.60
N GLY A 406 14.98 17.86 -13.41
CA GLY A 406 15.31 19.26 -13.73
C GLY A 406 16.62 19.56 -14.46
N GLN A 407 17.55 18.60 -14.53
CA GLN A 407 18.82 18.76 -15.23
C GLN A 407 18.65 18.58 -16.74
N MET A 408 18.91 19.65 -17.49
CA MET A 408 18.84 19.67 -18.95
C MET A 408 20.14 20.17 -19.55
N HIS A 409 20.56 19.54 -20.65
CA HIS A 409 21.67 20.02 -21.44
C HIS A 409 21.23 21.28 -22.24
N PRO A 410 22.09 22.30 -22.44
CA PRO A 410 21.73 23.50 -23.21
C PRO A 410 21.06 23.22 -24.56
N ASN A 411 21.60 22.25 -25.32
CA ASN A 411 21.08 21.84 -26.63
C ASN A 411 19.65 21.25 -26.59
N THR A 412 19.08 20.92 -25.43
CA THR A 412 17.72 20.34 -25.31
C THR A 412 16.65 21.32 -24.86
N TRP A 413 17.00 22.54 -24.42
CA TRP A 413 16.03 23.52 -23.91
C TRP A 413 14.90 23.84 -24.91
N SER A 414 15.21 24.03 -26.20
CA SER A 414 14.17 24.33 -27.19
C SER A 414 13.21 23.16 -27.47
N ALA A 415 13.66 21.92 -27.31
CA ALA A 415 12.79 20.75 -27.49
C ALA A 415 11.93 20.52 -26.23
N PHE A 416 12.52 20.68 -25.05
CA PHE A 416 11.83 20.43 -23.80
C PHE A 416 10.73 21.45 -23.50
N ILE A 417 10.87 22.73 -23.89
CA ILE A 417 9.78 23.69 -23.65
C ILE A 417 8.49 23.34 -24.40
N GLU A 418 8.59 22.76 -25.60
CA GLU A 418 7.42 22.27 -26.34
C GLU A 418 6.79 21.04 -25.64
N GLU A 419 7.60 20.13 -25.10
CA GLU A 419 7.11 19.02 -24.28
C GLU A 419 6.41 19.50 -23.00
N LEU A 420 7.02 20.47 -22.30
CA LEU A 420 6.49 21.03 -21.05
C LEU A 420 5.20 21.82 -21.28
N GLU A 421 5.17 22.70 -22.28
CA GLU A 421 3.95 23.46 -22.64
C GLU A 421 2.83 22.53 -23.09
N LYS A 422 3.12 21.44 -23.81
CA LYS A 422 2.13 20.42 -24.17
C LYS A 422 1.56 19.75 -22.92
N PHE A 423 2.42 19.33 -21.99
CA PHE A 423 2.01 18.73 -20.73
C PHE A 423 1.10 19.68 -19.94
N GLU A 424 1.51 20.94 -19.74
CA GLU A 424 0.74 21.94 -19.01
C GLU A 424 -0.63 22.21 -19.67
N LYS A 425 -0.66 22.43 -21.00
CA LYS A 425 -1.88 22.85 -21.72
C LYS A 425 -2.90 21.73 -21.96
N THR A 426 -2.47 20.48 -22.07
CA THR A 426 -3.38 19.37 -22.49
C THR A 426 -3.34 18.17 -21.54
N GLU A 427 -2.15 17.65 -21.24
CA GLU A 427 -2.03 16.37 -20.53
C GLU A 427 -2.30 16.54 -19.02
N SER A 428 -1.97 17.70 -18.43
CA SER A 428 -2.25 18.02 -17.03
C SER A 428 -3.75 18.06 -16.72
N ALA A 429 -4.58 18.46 -17.68
CA ALA A 429 -6.03 18.50 -17.51
C ALA A 429 -6.61 17.07 -17.43
N VAL A 430 -6.19 16.18 -18.32
CA VAL A 430 -6.60 14.76 -18.34
C VAL A 430 -6.17 14.05 -17.06
N VAL A 431 -4.96 14.31 -16.57
CA VAL A 431 -4.48 13.76 -15.29
C VAL A 431 -5.31 14.30 -14.11
N LYS A 432 -5.56 15.61 -14.05
CA LYS A 432 -6.36 16.22 -12.98
C LYS A 432 -7.80 15.71 -12.96
N GLU A 433 -8.43 15.51 -14.12
CA GLU A 433 -9.76 14.92 -14.23
C GLU A 433 -9.81 13.49 -13.63
N LYS A 434 -8.81 12.65 -13.93
CA LYS A 434 -8.70 11.30 -13.36
C LYS A 434 -8.47 11.30 -11.85
N ILE A 435 -7.63 12.22 -11.35
CA ILE A 435 -7.42 12.42 -9.92
C ILE A 435 -8.72 12.89 -9.24
N GLU A 436 -9.44 13.84 -9.83
CA GLU A 436 -10.72 14.33 -9.30
C GLU A 436 -11.81 13.24 -9.29
N TYR A 437 -11.85 12.38 -10.32
CA TYR A 437 -12.77 11.24 -10.38
C TYR A 437 -12.50 10.23 -9.27
N LEU A 438 -11.22 9.87 -9.04
CA LEU A 438 -10.81 9.05 -7.91
C LEU A 438 -11.14 9.74 -6.58
N GLY A 439 -10.89 11.05 -6.48
CA GLY A 439 -11.19 11.86 -5.30
C GLY A 439 -12.68 11.86 -4.92
N LYS A 440 -13.57 11.96 -5.91
CA LYS A 440 -15.03 11.87 -5.73
C LYS A 440 -15.50 10.48 -5.27
N THR A 441 -14.76 9.43 -5.59
CA THR A 441 -15.18 8.04 -5.35
C THR A 441 -14.56 7.43 -4.09
N CYS A 442 -13.31 7.82 -3.77
CA CYS A 442 -12.51 7.25 -2.68
C CYS A 442 -12.10 8.26 -1.59
N GLY A 443 -12.26 9.56 -1.81
CA GLY A 443 -11.84 10.61 -0.88
C GLY A 443 -10.85 11.59 -1.51
N ALA A 444 -11.02 12.88 -1.22
CA ALA A 444 -10.37 13.96 -1.97
C ALA A 444 -8.87 14.16 -1.66
N ASP A 445 -8.38 13.60 -0.56
CA ASP A 445 -6.97 13.61 -0.17
C ASP A 445 -6.35 12.20 -0.22
N THR A 446 -5.03 12.11 -0.17
CA THR A 446 -4.29 10.85 -0.34
C THR A 446 -4.57 9.84 0.75
N ASP A 447 -4.86 10.27 1.97
CA ASP A 447 -4.98 9.37 3.14
C ASP A 447 -6.41 8.81 3.21
N ALA A 448 -7.40 9.63 2.86
CA ALA A 448 -8.77 9.19 2.63
C ALA A 448 -8.85 8.21 1.46
N LEU A 449 -8.20 8.52 0.33
CA LEU A 449 -8.12 7.63 -0.83
C LEU A 449 -7.45 6.31 -0.48
N GLU A 450 -6.30 6.32 0.20
CA GLU A 450 -5.60 5.11 0.65
C GLU A 450 -6.52 4.25 1.52
N SER A 451 -7.13 4.87 2.54
CA SER A 451 -8.03 4.20 3.48
C SER A 451 -9.24 3.59 2.79
N ALA A 452 -9.85 4.28 1.82
CA ALA A 452 -10.99 3.77 1.07
C ALA A 452 -10.60 2.63 0.11
N MET A 453 -9.46 2.76 -0.58
CA MET A 453 -8.93 1.74 -1.49
C MET A 453 -8.53 0.47 -0.73
N GLU A 454 -7.77 0.58 0.36
CA GLU A 454 -7.41 -0.59 1.19
C GLU A 454 -8.67 -1.24 1.78
N LYS A 455 -9.65 -0.46 2.22
CA LYS A 455 -10.94 -1.01 2.67
C LYS A 455 -11.62 -1.77 1.52
N LEU A 456 -11.73 -1.21 0.32
CA LEU A 456 -12.50 -1.79 -0.80
C LEU A 456 -11.84 -3.02 -1.45
N LEU A 457 -10.53 -2.94 -1.68
CA LEU A 457 -9.75 -3.88 -2.50
C LEU A 457 -8.73 -4.70 -1.70
N GLY A 458 -8.51 -4.36 -0.43
CA GLY A 458 -7.40 -4.89 0.36
C GLY A 458 -6.09 -4.15 0.08
N LYS A 459 -4.99 -4.66 0.64
CA LYS A 459 -3.65 -4.12 0.38
C LYS A 459 -3.27 -4.28 -1.09
N ASN A 460 -2.63 -3.25 -1.64
CA ASN A 460 -2.15 -3.25 -3.02
C ASN A 460 -1.16 -4.41 -3.26
N PRO A 461 -1.41 -5.32 -4.22
CA PRO A 461 -0.52 -6.45 -4.51
C PRO A 461 0.90 -6.05 -4.90
N SER A 462 1.10 -4.83 -5.39
CA SER A 462 2.43 -4.31 -5.78
C SER A 462 3.30 -3.86 -4.58
N GLY A 463 2.74 -3.81 -3.37
CA GLY A 463 3.42 -3.34 -2.16
C GLY A 463 3.53 -1.81 -2.03
N TRP A 464 2.99 -1.04 -2.99
CA TRP A 464 2.92 0.42 -2.95
C TRP A 464 1.56 0.92 -2.47
N ASP A 465 1.54 2.06 -1.79
CA ASP A 465 0.33 2.86 -1.52
C ASP A 465 -0.58 2.96 -2.76
N TRP A 466 -1.89 2.74 -2.60
CA TRP A 466 -2.89 3.06 -3.63
C TRP A 466 -2.84 4.54 -4.04
N SER A 467 -2.50 5.43 -3.11
CA SER A 467 -2.33 6.87 -3.31
C SER A 467 -1.03 7.27 -4.02
N ALA A 468 -0.11 6.32 -4.31
CA ALA A 468 1.20 6.62 -4.90
C ALA A 468 1.13 7.38 -6.25
N GLU A 469 0.14 7.07 -7.08
CA GLU A 469 -0.01 7.70 -8.41
C GLU A 469 -0.45 9.17 -8.30
N VAL A 470 -1.32 9.49 -7.33
CA VAL A 470 -1.73 10.87 -7.01
C VAL A 470 -0.55 11.65 -6.44
N LYS A 471 0.14 11.08 -5.43
CA LYS A 471 1.36 11.65 -4.83
C LYS A 471 2.44 11.96 -5.87
N HIS A 472 2.60 11.11 -6.90
CA HIS A 472 3.53 11.36 -8.00
C HIS A 472 3.12 12.58 -8.83
N PHE A 473 1.89 12.66 -9.31
CA PHE A 473 1.46 13.79 -10.14
C PHE A 473 1.40 15.12 -9.39
N ASP A 474 1.02 15.12 -8.11
CA ASP A 474 1.08 16.31 -7.25
C ASP A 474 2.51 16.83 -7.12
N LYS A 475 3.50 15.94 -6.96
CA LYS A 475 4.92 16.31 -6.99
C LYS A 475 5.28 16.97 -8.33
N ILE A 476 4.91 16.37 -9.46
CA ILE A 476 5.18 16.91 -10.80
C ILE A 476 4.59 18.32 -10.96
N PHE A 477 3.31 18.52 -10.61
CA PHE A 477 2.67 19.85 -10.71
C PHE A 477 3.36 20.91 -9.85
N ASN A 478 3.83 20.55 -8.66
CA ASN A 478 4.54 21.45 -7.76
C ASN A 478 6.01 21.74 -8.20
N THR A 479 6.64 20.85 -8.96
CA THR A 479 8.01 21.05 -9.47
C THR A 479 8.08 22.02 -10.65
N ILE A 480 7.06 22.05 -11.52
CA ILE A 480 7.07 22.83 -12.78
C ILE A 480 7.43 24.32 -12.60
N PRO A 481 6.88 25.07 -11.61
CA PRO A 481 7.20 26.50 -11.46
C PRO A 481 8.68 26.75 -11.12
N ALA A 482 9.28 25.90 -10.27
CA ALA A 482 10.70 25.99 -9.94
C ALA A 482 11.56 25.64 -11.16
N LEU A 483 11.24 24.54 -11.85
CA LEU A 483 11.93 24.11 -13.06
C LEU A 483 11.97 25.19 -14.15
N ARG A 484 10.84 25.87 -14.40
CA ARG A 484 10.75 26.97 -15.36
C ARG A 484 11.70 28.10 -15.00
N LYS A 485 11.69 28.52 -13.73
CA LYS A 485 12.55 29.58 -13.22
C LYS A 485 14.04 29.21 -13.32
N ASP A 486 14.42 28.05 -12.79
CA ASP A 486 15.82 27.60 -12.76
C ASP A 486 16.39 27.42 -14.18
N THR A 487 15.56 26.96 -15.13
CA THR A 487 15.95 26.84 -16.55
C THR A 487 16.14 28.22 -17.19
N ALA A 488 15.27 29.19 -16.89
CA ALA A 488 15.42 30.56 -17.39
C ALA A 488 16.67 31.25 -16.81
N GLU A 489 16.99 31.03 -15.53
CA GLU A 489 18.23 31.52 -14.90
C GLU A 489 19.48 30.89 -15.55
N ALA A 490 19.47 29.59 -15.86
CA ALA A 490 20.55 28.93 -16.59
C ALA A 490 20.74 29.45 -18.02
N ILE A 491 19.63 29.71 -18.74
CA ILE A 491 19.65 30.33 -20.07
C ILE A 491 20.21 31.76 -20.00
N ALA A 492 19.85 32.54 -18.97
CA ALA A 492 20.34 33.90 -18.77
C ALA A 492 21.87 33.95 -18.59
N GLU A 493 22.43 33.05 -17.78
CA GLU A 493 23.87 32.98 -17.57
C GLU A 493 24.61 32.49 -18.84
N GLN A 494 24.08 31.51 -19.57
CA GLN A 494 24.64 31.09 -20.86
C GLN A 494 24.61 32.23 -21.90
N ALA A 495 23.50 32.97 -21.99
CA ALA A 495 23.36 34.12 -22.90
C ALA A 495 24.36 35.24 -22.55
N LYS A 496 24.54 35.54 -21.27
CA LYS A 496 25.51 36.52 -20.77
C LYS A 496 26.96 36.10 -21.09
N GLN A 497 27.30 34.81 -20.95
CA GLN A 497 28.62 34.29 -21.35
C GLN A 497 28.84 34.39 -22.86
N ASN A 498 27.84 34.02 -23.66
CA ASN A 498 27.91 34.13 -25.13
C ASN A 498 28.10 35.58 -25.59
N LEU A 499 27.41 36.54 -24.96
CA LEU A 499 27.59 37.97 -25.22
C LEU A 499 29.03 38.42 -24.94
N GLY A 500 29.61 38.00 -23.82
CA GLY A 500 30.98 38.32 -23.43
C GLY A 500 32.06 37.73 -24.36
N MET A 501 31.75 36.67 -25.11
CA MET A 501 32.67 36.04 -26.07
C MET A 501 32.52 36.56 -27.51
N MET A 502 31.61 37.49 -27.79
CA MET A 502 31.23 37.81 -29.17
C MET A 502 32.39 38.31 -30.04
N SER A 503 33.34 39.05 -29.45
CA SER A 503 34.53 39.55 -30.16
C SER A 503 35.56 38.47 -30.53
N ALA A 504 35.42 37.24 -30.01
CA ALA A 504 36.29 36.11 -30.35
C ALA A 504 35.87 35.40 -31.65
N PHE A 505 34.69 35.71 -32.20
CA PHE A 505 34.22 35.18 -33.48
C PHE A 505 34.65 36.06 -34.66
N ASP A 506 34.89 35.42 -35.80
CA ASP A 506 35.21 36.08 -37.07
C ASP A 506 34.11 37.07 -37.49
N GLU A 507 34.52 38.21 -38.06
CA GLU A 507 33.63 39.27 -38.57
C GLU A 507 32.50 38.73 -39.47
N ALA A 508 32.80 37.72 -40.28
CA ALA A 508 31.86 37.13 -41.22
C ALA A 508 30.68 36.41 -40.55
N ILE A 509 30.80 35.98 -39.29
CA ILE A 509 29.76 35.21 -38.57
C ILE A 509 29.18 35.93 -37.35
N ARG A 510 29.73 37.07 -36.90
CA ARG A 510 29.26 37.75 -35.69
C ARG A 510 27.78 38.14 -35.73
N ALA A 511 27.29 38.61 -36.87
CA ALA A 511 25.86 38.91 -37.05
C ALA A 511 24.96 37.68 -36.77
N GLN A 512 25.29 36.53 -37.36
CA GLN A 512 24.60 35.27 -37.08
C GLN A 512 24.69 34.88 -35.59
N LYS A 513 25.84 35.10 -34.94
CA LYS A 513 26.00 34.81 -33.51
C LYS A 513 25.19 35.73 -32.60
N PHE A 514 24.97 36.99 -32.98
CA PHE A 514 23.99 37.85 -32.32
C PHE A 514 22.55 37.34 -32.51
N ASP A 515 22.16 36.86 -33.70
CA ASP A 515 20.80 36.34 -33.93
C ASP A 515 20.54 35.00 -33.20
N GLU A 516 21.54 34.10 -33.15
CA GLU A 516 21.51 32.91 -32.29
C GLU A 516 21.33 33.29 -30.82
N LEU A 517 22.04 34.33 -30.35
CA LEU A 517 21.95 34.82 -28.97
C LEU A 517 20.60 35.46 -28.66
N LYS A 518 20.03 36.27 -29.57
CA LYS A 518 18.66 36.81 -29.42
C LYS A 518 17.65 35.68 -29.30
N SER A 519 17.77 34.65 -30.15
CA SER A 519 16.92 33.47 -30.11
C SER A 519 17.01 32.72 -28.78
N LEU A 520 18.21 32.61 -28.20
CA LEU A 520 18.43 32.03 -26.88
C LEU A 520 17.77 32.85 -25.75
N VAL A 521 17.88 34.17 -25.79
CA VAL A 521 17.21 35.06 -24.80
C VAL A 521 15.69 34.93 -24.89
N GLN A 522 15.12 34.91 -26.09
CA GLN A 522 13.68 34.70 -26.30
C GLN A 522 13.20 33.32 -25.84
N LEU A 523 14.01 32.27 -26.02
CA LEU A 523 13.73 30.95 -25.46
C LEU A 523 13.68 30.97 -23.93
N GLY A 524 14.61 31.68 -23.28
CA GLY A 524 14.58 31.89 -21.83
C GLY A 524 13.30 32.60 -21.36
N LEU A 525 12.84 33.60 -22.11
CA LEU A 525 11.60 34.33 -21.79
C LEU A 525 10.33 33.50 -22.01
N ARG A 526 10.35 32.43 -22.82
CA ARG A 526 9.26 31.43 -22.83
C ARG A 526 9.24 30.56 -21.57
N TYR A 527 10.39 30.32 -20.93
CA TYR A 527 10.45 29.62 -19.64
C TYR A 527 9.94 30.50 -18.51
N ASP A 528 10.47 31.71 -18.37
CA ASP A 528 10.05 32.72 -17.39
C ASP A 528 9.97 34.13 -18.03
N PRO A 529 8.76 34.62 -18.38
CA PRO A 529 8.55 35.95 -18.95
C PRO A 529 8.87 37.11 -18.00
N HIS A 530 9.07 36.85 -16.71
CA HIS A 530 9.35 37.86 -15.69
C HIS A 530 10.81 37.87 -15.24
N ASN A 531 11.67 37.08 -15.88
CA ASN A 531 13.09 37.00 -15.55
C ASN A 531 13.82 38.31 -15.87
N ALA A 532 14.16 39.08 -14.83
CA ALA A 532 14.78 40.40 -14.97
C ALA A 532 16.12 40.38 -15.74
N ALA A 533 16.90 39.31 -15.63
CA ALA A 533 18.18 39.19 -16.33
C ALA A 533 18.01 38.98 -17.84
N LEU A 534 17.01 38.19 -18.27
CA LEU A 534 16.71 37.99 -19.69
C LEU A 534 16.06 39.23 -20.34
N ILE A 535 15.23 39.96 -19.59
CA ILE A 535 14.67 41.24 -20.03
C ILE A 535 15.79 42.27 -20.27
N ASP A 536 16.72 42.40 -19.33
CA ASP A 536 17.91 43.26 -19.44
C ASP A 536 18.84 42.83 -20.59
N LEU A 537 19.08 41.52 -20.74
CA LEU A 537 19.88 40.96 -21.85
C LEU A 537 19.26 41.23 -23.23
N THR A 538 17.94 41.28 -23.36
CA THR A 538 17.29 41.58 -24.65
C THR A 538 17.79 42.92 -25.21
N THR A 539 17.76 43.97 -24.38
CA THR A 539 18.24 45.31 -24.77
C THR A 539 19.75 45.31 -25.03
N LYS A 540 20.54 44.70 -24.14
CA LYS A 540 22.01 44.68 -24.25
C LYS A 540 22.53 43.93 -25.47
N VAL A 541 21.85 42.87 -25.90
CA VAL A 541 22.21 42.12 -27.10
C VAL A 541 21.92 42.94 -28.36
N ASP A 542 20.81 43.68 -28.42
CA ASP A 542 20.51 44.59 -29.52
C ASP A 542 21.49 45.77 -29.60
N GLU A 543 21.79 46.42 -28.47
CA GLU A 543 22.78 47.50 -28.37
C GLU A 543 24.18 47.03 -28.80
N ALA A 544 24.62 45.85 -28.32
CA ALA A 544 25.91 45.28 -28.69
C ALA A 544 25.98 44.88 -30.17
N ALA A 545 24.90 44.32 -30.74
CA ALA A 545 24.82 43.98 -32.16
C ALA A 545 24.92 45.23 -33.06
N ALA A 546 24.19 46.29 -32.71
CA ALA A 546 24.27 47.58 -33.40
C ALA A 546 25.66 48.22 -33.27
N GLY A 547 26.27 48.12 -32.09
CA GLY A 547 27.63 48.60 -31.81
C GLY A 547 28.71 47.88 -32.62
N ASP A 548 28.68 46.54 -32.69
CA ASP A 548 29.63 45.76 -33.49
C ASP A 548 29.43 46.01 -35.00
N ALA A 549 28.17 46.06 -35.47
CA ALA A 549 27.89 46.40 -36.88
C ALA A 549 28.44 47.79 -37.26
N ALA A 550 28.25 48.80 -36.40
CA ALA A 550 28.81 50.14 -36.62
C ALA A 550 30.35 50.16 -36.56
N ALA A 551 30.95 49.36 -35.67
CA ALA A 551 32.40 49.20 -35.58
C ALA A 551 32.99 48.50 -36.82
N ILE A 552 32.31 47.47 -37.34
CA ILE A 552 32.69 46.78 -38.58
C ILE A 552 32.60 47.76 -39.77
N GLU A 553 31.50 48.50 -39.96
CA GLU A 553 31.40 49.47 -41.06
C GLU A 553 32.48 50.55 -40.99
N LYS A 554 32.81 51.02 -39.78
CA LYS A 554 33.94 51.93 -39.55
C LYS A 554 35.27 51.29 -39.98
N GLN A 555 35.54 50.04 -39.57
CA GLN A 555 36.75 49.33 -40.01
C GLN A 555 36.79 49.12 -41.52
N ILE A 556 35.67 48.78 -42.17
CA ILE A 556 35.56 48.63 -43.63
C ILE A 556 35.91 49.94 -44.35
N ALA A 557 35.50 51.09 -43.80
CA ALA A 557 35.85 52.41 -44.31
C ALA A 557 37.33 52.79 -44.09
N GLU A 558 37.90 52.46 -42.92
CA GLU A 558 39.29 52.79 -42.56
C GLU A 558 40.33 51.86 -43.23
N ARG A 559 39.97 50.61 -43.57
CA ARG A 559 40.84 49.62 -44.22
C ARG A 559 41.47 50.16 -45.51
N GLN A 560 42.80 50.32 -45.49
CA GLN A 560 43.58 50.76 -46.65
C GLN A 560 44.08 49.58 -47.48
N TRP A 561 44.14 49.76 -48.80
CA TRP A 561 44.80 48.80 -49.68
C TRP A 561 46.33 48.89 -49.50
N PRO A 562 47.03 47.78 -49.25
CA PRO A 562 48.46 47.83 -48.91
C PRO A 562 49.35 48.24 -50.09
N GLY A 563 48.89 48.02 -51.32
CA GLY A 563 49.68 48.28 -52.53
C GLY A 563 50.78 47.23 -52.75
N ASN A 564 51.54 47.40 -53.84
CA ASN A 564 52.72 46.57 -54.09
C ASN A 564 53.85 46.93 -53.11
N HIS A 565 54.57 45.92 -52.62
CA HIS A 565 55.78 46.11 -51.83
C HIS A 565 56.78 46.98 -52.62
N LYS A 566 57.16 48.13 -52.06
CA LYS A 566 57.90 49.18 -52.79
C LYS A 566 59.25 48.72 -53.33
N ASP A 567 59.93 47.89 -52.55
CA ASP A 567 61.27 47.38 -52.83
C ASP A 567 61.20 45.85 -53.02
N PHE A 568 60.32 45.38 -53.92
CA PHE A 568 60.23 43.95 -54.24
C PHE A 568 61.55 43.45 -54.84
N ALA A 569 62.22 42.54 -54.12
CA ALA A 569 63.55 42.01 -54.45
C ALA A 569 63.50 40.67 -55.19
N GLY A 570 62.31 40.10 -55.38
CA GLY A 570 62.12 38.84 -56.10
C GLY A 570 62.19 39.00 -57.62
N PRO A 571 62.39 37.89 -58.36
CA PRO A 571 62.28 37.89 -59.82
C PRO A 571 60.84 38.13 -60.31
N GLY A 572 60.73 38.84 -61.44
CA GLY A 572 59.48 39.31 -62.04
C GLY A 572 59.13 40.75 -61.61
N THR A 573 58.43 41.51 -62.45
CA THR A 573 57.91 42.82 -62.02
C THR A 573 56.58 42.68 -61.26
N PRO A 574 56.26 43.56 -60.30
CA PRO A 574 54.98 43.54 -59.61
C PRO A 574 53.76 43.57 -60.56
N GLU A 575 53.86 44.29 -61.68
CA GLU A 575 52.82 44.40 -62.69
C GLU A 575 52.56 43.07 -63.43
N GLU A 576 53.63 42.36 -63.82
CA GLU A 576 53.51 41.03 -64.45
C GLU A 576 52.96 39.98 -63.48
N LEU A 577 53.45 39.99 -62.24
CA LEU A 577 53.09 39.03 -61.21
C LEU A 577 51.65 39.22 -60.72
N THR A 578 51.21 40.46 -60.52
CA THR A 578 49.81 40.75 -60.14
C THR A 578 48.82 40.43 -61.25
N LYS A 579 49.19 40.68 -62.52
CA LYS A 579 48.40 40.23 -63.67
C LYS A 579 48.28 38.71 -63.69
N ALA A 580 49.39 37.98 -63.58
CA ALA A 580 49.37 36.52 -63.56
C ALA A 580 48.53 35.94 -62.40
N ALA A 581 48.51 36.62 -61.24
CA ALA A 581 47.67 36.24 -60.10
C ALA A 581 46.17 36.45 -60.38
N ILE A 582 45.78 37.58 -60.97
CA ILE A 582 44.39 37.87 -61.38
C ILE A 582 43.92 36.86 -62.45
N ASP A 583 44.74 36.64 -63.47
CA ASP A 583 44.43 35.71 -64.57
C ASP A 583 44.23 34.28 -64.04
N TYR A 584 45.15 33.79 -63.19
CA TYR A 584 45.06 32.47 -62.58
C TYR A 584 43.87 32.33 -61.61
N PHE A 585 43.57 33.38 -60.83
CA PHE A 585 42.40 33.38 -59.94
C PHE A 585 41.10 33.22 -60.74
N ASN A 586 40.92 34.07 -61.76
CA ASN A 586 39.72 34.10 -62.59
C ASN A 586 39.55 32.85 -63.46
N SER A 587 40.63 32.15 -63.81
CA SER A 587 40.54 30.89 -64.57
C SER A 587 40.38 29.64 -63.70
N THR A 588 40.79 29.66 -62.42
CA THR A 588 41.08 28.43 -61.67
C THR A 588 40.54 28.39 -60.24
N CYS A 589 40.50 29.53 -59.53
CA CYS A 589 40.39 29.48 -58.06
C CYS A 589 38.96 29.37 -57.54
N LYS A 590 38.04 30.23 -58.01
CA LYS A 590 36.64 30.26 -57.53
C LYS A 590 35.70 30.72 -58.64
N PRO A 591 34.65 29.95 -59.01
CA PRO A 591 33.79 30.30 -60.14
C PRO A 591 32.79 31.45 -59.85
N THR A 592 32.50 31.73 -58.58
CA THR A 592 31.55 32.78 -58.14
C THR A 592 32.23 34.05 -57.61
N GLU A 593 33.57 34.08 -57.59
CA GLU A 593 34.35 35.25 -57.19
C GLU A 593 35.21 35.71 -58.39
N LYS A 594 35.28 37.02 -58.65
CA LYS A 594 36.06 37.59 -59.76
C LYS A 594 37.13 38.54 -59.22
N ALA A 595 38.40 38.20 -59.43
CA ALA A 595 39.52 39.09 -59.12
C ALA A 595 39.48 40.35 -60.00
N LEU A 596 39.53 41.50 -59.34
CA LEU A 596 39.47 42.85 -59.90
C LEU A 596 40.83 43.55 -59.85
N ALA A 597 41.57 43.37 -58.76
CA ALA A 597 42.90 43.92 -58.54
C ALA A 597 43.72 42.97 -57.65
N ALA A 598 45.05 43.01 -57.78
CA ALA A 598 45.96 42.29 -56.89
C ALA A 598 47.19 43.15 -56.58
N CYS A 599 47.81 42.92 -55.43
CA CYS A 599 49.12 43.50 -55.10
C CYS A 599 49.97 42.54 -54.26
N ILE A 600 51.29 42.59 -54.46
CA ILE A 600 52.26 41.78 -53.70
C ILE A 600 52.53 42.48 -52.36
N VAL A 601 52.39 41.77 -51.24
CA VAL A 601 52.65 42.34 -49.90
C VAL A 601 53.98 41.87 -49.29
N GLU A 602 54.56 40.80 -49.82
CA GLU A 602 55.86 40.29 -49.39
C GLU A 602 57.05 40.91 -50.16
N PRO A 603 58.24 40.99 -49.54
CA PRO A 603 59.43 41.58 -50.18
C PRO A 603 60.10 40.67 -51.24
N ASP A 604 59.93 39.35 -51.15
CA ASP A 604 60.44 38.34 -52.11
C ASP A 604 59.59 37.06 -51.96
N TRP A 605 59.67 36.18 -52.97
CA TRP A 605 59.16 34.82 -52.93
C TRP A 605 59.79 34.00 -51.79
N TYR A 606 58.95 33.28 -51.05
CA TYR A 606 59.38 32.38 -49.99
C TYR A 606 59.26 30.91 -50.40
N CYS A 607 60.06 30.04 -49.75
CA CYS A 607 60.03 28.60 -49.97
C CYS A 607 58.82 28.03 -49.22
N PHE A 608 57.80 27.59 -49.96
CA PHE A 608 56.58 27.01 -49.38
C PHE A 608 56.79 25.56 -48.98
N LYS A 609 57.49 24.78 -49.83
CA LYS A 609 57.70 23.34 -49.62
C LYS A 609 59.13 22.92 -49.95
N ARG A 610 59.65 22.00 -49.15
CA ARG A 610 60.93 21.30 -49.36
C ARG A 610 60.70 19.80 -49.48
N ASN A 611 61.55 19.12 -50.25
CA ASN A 611 61.56 17.65 -50.28
C ASN A 611 62.26 17.06 -49.04
N ILE A 612 62.29 15.72 -48.95
CA ILE A 612 62.95 14.98 -47.86
C ILE A 612 64.46 15.24 -47.75
N PHE A 613 65.09 15.82 -48.78
CA PHE A 613 66.50 16.22 -48.79
C PHE A 613 66.70 17.71 -48.45
N GLY A 614 65.65 18.42 -48.02
CA GLY A 614 65.68 19.83 -47.65
C GLY A 614 65.75 20.81 -48.85
N GLN A 615 65.70 20.33 -50.08
CA GLN A 615 65.75 21.17 -51.28
C GLN A 615 64.39 21.85 -51.50
N PRO A 616 64.32 23.15 -51.86
CA PRO A 616 63.08 23.78 -52.31
C PRO A 616 62.48 23.04 -53.50
N VAL A 617 61.20 22.69 -53.42
CA VAL A 617 60.42 22.11 -54.52
C VAL A 617 59.22 22.97 -54.90
N GLN A 618 58.89 23.98 -54.09
CA GLN A 618 57.78 24.89 -54.38
C GLN A 618 58.04 26.27 -53.78
N TRP A 619 57.84 27.30 -54.58
CA TRP A 619 57.86 28.69 -54.14
C TRP A 619 56.44 29.23 -54.04
N ALA A 620 56.23 30.17 -53.13
CA ALA A 620 54.99 30.92 -53.03
C ALA A 620 55.29 32.42 -52.93
N LEU A 621 54.28 33.21 -53.25
CA LEU A 621 54.26 34.66 -53.06
C LEU A 621 52.85 35.06 -52.63
N THR A 622 52.75 35.86 -51.56
CA THR A 622 51.47 36.29 -50.99
C THR A 622 51.01 37.62 -51.58
N PHE A 623 49.80 37.58 -52.12
CA PHE A 623 49.10 38.70 -52.70
C PHE A 623 47.90 39.09 -51.83
N TRP A 624 47.57 40.37 -51.83
CA TRP A 624 46.21 40.81 -51.56
C TRP A 624 45.45 40.89 -52.86
N VAL A 625 44.27 40.25 -52.93
CA VAL A 625 43.42 40.17 -54.13
C VAL A 625 42.04 40.72 -53.80
N ALA A 626 41.65 41.81 -54.47
CA ALA A 626 40.32 42.38 -54.39
C ALA A 626 39.40 41.60 -55.34
N VAL A 627 38.28 41.10 -54.83
CA VAL A 627 37.32 40.29 -55.57
C VAL A 627 35.90 40.87 -55.49
N ASP A 628 35.20 40.84 -56.63
CA ASP A 628 33.74 40.84 -56.68
C ASP A 628 33.24 39.45 -56.31
N VAL A 629 32.12 39.34 -55.58
CA VAL A 629 31.49 38.06 -55.20
C VAL A 629 30.03 38.16 -55.57
N GLU A 630 29.59 37.31 -56.50
CA GLU A 630 28.25 37.38 -57.08
C GLU A 630 27.17 37.30 -56.00
N GLY A 631 26.35 38.36 -55.89
CA GLY A 631 25.27 38.47 -54.91
C GLY A 631 25.68 38.96 -53.51
N GLU A 632 26.97 39.10 -53.19
CA GLU A 632 27.43 39.58 -51.88
C GLU A 632 28.10 40.98 -51.91
N THR A 633 28.83 41.30 -52.99
CA THR A 633 29.49 42.62 -53.12
C THR A 633 28.51 43.68 -53.62
N THR A 634 28.79 44.93 -53.24
CA THR A 634 28.02 46.11 -53.65
C THR A 634 28.93 47.05 -54.44
N PRO A 635 28.40 48.06 -55.17
CA PRO A 635 29.24 49.04 -55.84
C PRO A 635 30.28 49.71 -54.93
N ASP A 636 29.98 49.84 -53.62
CA ASP A 636 30.85 50.50 -52.64
C ASP A 636 31.79 49.55 -51.88
N VAL A 637 31.60 48.23 -51.93
CA VAL A 637 32.32 47.25 -51.10
C VAL A 637 32.77 46.04 -51.91
N VAL A 638 34.07 45.76 -51.84
CA VAL A 638 34.69 44.52 -52.35
C VAL A 638 35.17 43.65 -51.19
N TYR A 639 35.36 42.36 -51.45
CA TYR A 639 36.17 41.54 -50.55
C TYR A 639 37.64 41.62 -50.94
N ALA A 640 38.52 41.54 -49.95
CA ALA A 640 39.96 41.52 -50.12
C ALA A 640 40.50 40.25 -49.43
N TRP A 641 41.05 39.34 -50.24
CA TRP A 641 41.68 38.11 -49.78
C TRP A 641 43.19 38.30 -49.63
N SER A 642 43.78 37.77 -48.57
CA SER A 642 45.18 37.37 -48.58
C SER A 642 45.29 35.96 -49.17
N ILE A 643 46.01 35.81 -50.28
CA ILE A 643 46.20 34.55 -51.01
C ILE A 643 47.68 34.36 -51.30
N SER A 644 48.24 33.23 -50.89
CA SER A 644 49.56 32.80 -51.34
C SER A 644 49.39 31.97 -52.61
N PHE A 645 49.89 32.46 -53.75
CA PHE A 645 49.90 31.71 -55.01
C PHE A 645 51.22 30.94 -55.15
N LEU A 646 51.12 29.69 -55.61
CA LEU A 646 52.22 28.72 -55.58
C LEU A 646 52.65 28.31 -56.99
N THR A 647 53.95 28.11 -57.16
CA THR A 647 54.54 27.48 -58.34
C THR A 647 54.18 26.00 -58.44
N ASP A 648 54.56 25.36 -59.54
CA ASP A 648 54.57 23.89 -59.64
C ASP A 648 55.43 23.25 -58.53
N GLU A 649 55.18 21.98 -58.20
CA GLU A 649 55.93 21.24 -57.17
C GLU A 649 56.99 20.35 -57.83
N ASN A 650 58.18 20.93 -58.09
CA ASN A 650 59.29 20.25 -58.75
C ASN A 650 60.65 20.77 -58.28
N VAL A 651 61.66 19.89 -58.24
CA VAL A 651 63.05 20.28 -57.91
C VAL A 651 63.56 21.24 -59.00
N GLY A 652 64.06 22.40 -58.58
CA GLY A 652 64.56 23.42 -59.51
C GLY A 652 63.48 24.27 -60.19
N VAL A 653 62.22 24.21 -59.73
CA VAL A 653 61.15 25.11 -60.20
C VAL A 653 61.54 26.57 -59.99
N ALA A 654 61.31 27.41 -61.01
CA ALA A 654 61.62 28.82 -60.98
C ALA A 654 60.66 29.60 -60.06
N LYS A 655 61.16 30.68 -59.44
CA LYS A 655 60.35 31.71 -58.76
C LYS A 655 59.59 32.56 -59.80
N ALA A 656 58.63 31.97 -60.51
CA ALA A 656 57.88 32.64 -61.57
C ALA A 656 56.52 31.97 -61.83
N PRO A 657 55.52 32.69 -62.37
CA PRO A 657 54.32 32.08 -62.94
C PRO A 657 54.67 31.17 -64.14
N PRO A 658 53.79 30.24 -64.54
CA PRO A 658 52.38 30.10 -64.15
C PRO A 658 52.20 29.52 -62.74
N PHE A 659 51.27 30.10 -61.99
CA PHE A 659 50.80 29.53 -60.73
C PHE A 659 50.05 28.21 -60.98
N LYS A 660 50.13 27.31 -60.00
CA LYS A 660 49.53 25.96 -60.04
C LYS A 660 48.58 25.68 -58.89
N TRP A 661 48.78 26.32 -57.74
CA TRP A 661 47.86 26.27 -56.60
C TRP A 661 47.70 27.65 -55.95
N ALA A 662 46.69 27.78 -55.10
CA ALA A 662 46.43 28.93 -54.24
C ALA A 662 46.10 28.47 -52.82
N ALA A 663 46.73 29.09 -51.82
CA ALA A 663 46.37 28.95 -50.41
C ALA A 663 45.66 30.24 -49.96
N PHE A 664 44.40 30.10 -49.53
CA PHE A 664 43.56 31.20 -49.06
C PHE A 664 43.77 31.40 -47.57
N ASN A 665 44.32 32.56 -47.17
CA ASN A 665 44.73 32.81 -45.79
C ASN A 665 43.64 33.52 -44.97
N PHE A 666 43.10 34.63 -45.50
CA PHE A 666 42.12 35.49 -44.78
C PHE A 666 41.27 36.31 -45.76
N LYS A 667 39.99 36.55 -45.46
CA LYS A 667 39.04 37.37 -46.23
C LYS A 667 38.52 38.51 -45.35
N GLN A 668 38.53 39.75 -45.86
CA GLN A 668 37.85 40.89 -45.22
C GLN A 668 37.10 41.75 -46.23
N LYS A 669 36.10 42.51 -45.77
CA LYS A 669 35.44 43.56 -46.56
C LYS A 669 36.26 44.84 -46.56
N MET A 670 36.28 45.57 -47.67
CA MET A 670 36.94 46.87 -47.83
C MET A 670 36.11 47.78 -48.74
N LYS A 671 36.09 49.10 -48.52
CA LYS A 671 35.47 50.02 -49.49
C LYS A 671 36.19 49.93 -50.85
N ARG A 672 35.42 49.76 -51.93
CA ARG A 672 35.94 49.64 -53.31
C ARG A 672 36.83 50.82 -53.71
N ALA A 673 36.46 52.03 -53.27
CA ALA A 673 37.21 53.26 -53.50
C ALA A 673 38.61 53.29 -52.85
N ASN A 674 38.88 52.44 -51.85
CA ASN A 674 40.20 52.32 -51.21
C ASN A 674 41.15 51.42 -52.03
N VAL A 675 40.65 50.68 -53.02
CA VAL A 675 41.45 49.84 -53.92
C VAL A 675 41.81 50.64 -55.18
N PRO A 676 43.11 50.85 -55.49
CA PRO A 676 43.54 51.57 -56.69
C PRO A 676 42.97 50.96 -57.98
N GLY A 677 42.44 51.81 -58.85
CA GLY A 677 41.91 51.42 -60.17
C GLY A 677 40.47 50.89 -60.18
N LEU A 678 39.79 50.76 -59.03
CA LEU A 678 38.41 50.22 -58.95
C LEU A 678 37.31 51.27 -58.69
N LYS A 679 37.64 52.56 -58.79
CA LYS A 679 36.72 53.70 -58.60
C LYS A 679 35.60 53.76 -59.63
#